data_AF-A0A9P6UTD7-F1
#
_entry.id   AF-A0A9P6UTD7-F1
#
_cell.length_a   1.000
_cell.length_b   1.000
_cell.length_c   1.000
_cell.angle_alpha   90.00
_cell.angle_beta   90.00
_cell.angle_gamma   90.00
#
_symmetry.space_group_name_H-M   'P 1'
#
loop_
_entity.id
_entity.type
_entity.pdbx_description
1 polymer ?
#
loop_
_entity_poly.entity_id
_entity_poly.type
_entity_poly.pdbx_seq_one_letter_code
_entity_poly.pdbx_strand_id
1 'polypeptide(L)'
;MRTCLFLSSAIALVALAATATADAKNPSTTNVSSYTVPNDENNSHGYFTLIDRETQLDGSRVCSILDRGETQVYRNLWPANRSGDRFQVLRRNVHDESHGHHGRSQSNEETFDIAKEVNDLFEINTNSKDWEFMEGAFLEDECDQVKDETLSNSAIVDGVQGSNGGSGSSQLVFGDDDAAPGLQEGDEVRKLVDNGPDRNRVDIVFMGDGYTLEEREKFFADMQRLVNEMFIGETFQSFLPLFNVHALFRPSKESGIGVDGKWKDTSFRLYRDGTELRGIYVADPKAAREACRAVGKYACDFPSLIGNDPYYGGLGGEFVISTSSNKSGTIVLRHELGHSLINVGEEYDGGQVYSGVNAERWSIQNIKWKHWLTDAIPREEKNVLRAQDYAWYDLKKGPYKVKFNSDGNWKRWNLKISHSGVDTDDSFEVYLDGKRLNWTSPGGYDRDFSEWTGEEGFSAGAHEIEFRQGAKYDDEPVDGSRPIRQLCSVTMHEFMGEDQYRFDDSIISAYPTYDLYGRKTWRSNHELCLMRNMASTQFCSICKEGLWHRLLSKASLLDEIQVDCQRDDGDNAEGKISYFGIEAKLIPLGQFREDQSKRAEGEKYTIRWFRNGAHQAELDDKTRVKVPVADEGIWEFKTEFTTPQVRKDPRGLLKASKVFTVAKHLCSSK
;
A
#
# COMPACT_ATOMS: atom_id res chain seq x y z
N MET A 1 46.07 -8.81 43.46
CA MET A 1 47.46 -8.39 43.15
C MET A 1 47.76 -8.85 41.73
N ARG A 2 48.11 -7.94 40.79
CA ARG A 2 49.48 -7.76 40.24
C ARG A 2 50.06 -9.08 39.68
N THR A 3 50.49 -9.25 38.43
CA THR A 3 50.90 -8.35 37.31
C THR A 3 50.84 -9.21 36.02
N CYS A 4 50.25 -8.86 34.87
CA CYS A 4 50.60 -7.85 33.83
C CYS A 4 51.91 -8.12 33.03
N LEU A 5 51.89 -7.78 31.73
CA LEU A 5 53.00 -7.63 30.74
C LEU A 5 53.48 -8.84 29.89
N PHE A 6 53.78 -8.74 28.56
CA PHE A 6 53.45 -7.77 27.46
C PHE A 6 54.19 -8.17 26.13
N LEU A 7 53.84 -7.55 24.96
CA LEU A 7 54.61 -7.42 23.66
C LEU A 7 55.04 -8.73 22.90
N SER A 8 55.29 -8.78 21.56
CA SER A 8 54.84 -8.03 20.35
C SER A 8 55.53 -8.53 19.05
N SER A 9 54.95 -8.25 17.87
CA SER A 9 55.67 -8.02 16.56
C SER A 9 56.33 -9.22 15.84
N ALA A 10 56.53 -9.26 14.50
CA ALA A 10 55.93 -8.55 13.34
C ALA A 10 56.43 -9.14 11.97
N ILE A 11 55.65 -8.96 10.89
CA ILE A 11 56.02 -8.79 9.45
C ILE A 11 56.80 -9.90 8.69
N ALA A 12 56.24 -10.38 7.56
CA ALA A 12 56.86 -10.32 6.21
C ALA A 12 55.89 -10.79 5.07
N LEU A 13 55.82 -10.03 3.97
CA LEU A 13 55.21 -10.41 2.68
C LEU A 13 56.24 -11.12 1.78
N VAL A 14 55.78 -11.85 0.76
CA VAL A 14 56.06 -11.67 -0.70
C VAL A 14 55.29 -12.74 -1.51
N ALA A 15 55.03 -12.48 -2.81
CA ALA A 15 53.90 -13.03 -3.54
C ALA A 15 54.24 -13.76 -4.86
N LEU A 16 53.19 -14.38 -5.42
CA LEU A 16 52.80 -14.45 -6.84
C LEU A 16 53.12 -15.67 -7.73
N ALA A 17 52.10 -15.97 -8.53
CA ALA A 17 52.08 -16.50 -9.91
C ALA A 17 52.05 -18.02 -10.15
N ALA A 18 50.89 -18.48 -10.65
CA ALA A 18 50.72 -19.74 -11.37
C ALA A 18 50.38 -19.45 -12.85
N THR A 19 50.87 -20.28 -13.76
CA THR A 19 50.69 -20.15 -15.21
C THR A 19 49.49 -20.94 -15.74
N ALA A 20 48.77 -20.38 -16.71
CA ALA A 20 47.66 -21.05 -17.39
C ALA A 20 48.13 -21.91 -18.59
N THR A 21 47.38 -22.98 -18.87
CA THR A 21 47.35 -23.67 -20.18
C THR A 21 45.92 -24.08 -20.47
N ALA A 22 45.42 -23.74 -21.67
CA ALA A 22 44.11 -24.16 -22.16
C ALA A 22 44.21 -25.42 -23.02
N ASP A 23 43.16 -26.22 -23.05
CA ASP A 23 42.97 -27.26 -24.07
C ASP A 23 41.46 -27.46 -24.33
N ALA A 24 41.06 -27.70 -25.58
CA ALA A 24 39.65 -27.57 -26.00
C ALA A 24 39.08 -28.85 -26.62
N LYS A 25 37.92 -29.32 -26.13
CA LYS A 25 37.04 -30.32 -26.78
C LYS A 25 35.57 -30.10 -26.41
N ASN A 26 34.70 -30.18 -27.41
CA ASN A 26 33.22 -30.24 -27.36
C ASN A 26 32.80 -31.62 -27.95
N PRO A 27 31.56 -32.16 -27.81
CA PRO A 27 30.32 -31.48 -27.39
C PRO A 27 29.35 -32.28 -26.46
N SER A 28 28.18 -31.65 -26.24
CA SER A 28 26.86 -32.20 -25.83
C SER A 28 26.48 -32.29 -24.35
N THR A 29 25.35 -31.60 -24.04
CA THR A 29 24.42 -31.74 -22.90
C THR A 29 24.92 -31.54 -21.47
N THR A 30 24.09 -30.84 -20.68
CA THR A 30 24.16 -30.54 -19.24
C THR A 30 25.35 -29.70 -18.75
N ASN A 31 25.05 -28.47 -18.30
CA ASN A 31 25.16 -28.06 -16.89
C ASN A 31 24.88 -26.56 -16.76
N VAL A 32 23.78 -26.18 -16.08
CA VAL A 32 23.63 -24.82 -15.54
C VAL A 32 24.61 -24.70 -14.37
N SER A 33 25.47 -23.69 -14.39
CA SER A 33 26.54 -23.52 -13.41
C SER A 33 26.00 -23.19 -12.02
N SER A 34 26.30 -24.05 -11.05
CA SER A 34 26.07 -23.77 -9.63
C SER A 34 27.04 -22.70 -9.12
N TYR A 35 26.58 -21.47 -8.96
CA TYR A 35 27.34 -20.42 -8.28
C TYR A 35 27.53 -20.80 -6.80
N THR A 36 28.75 -21.19 -6.44
CA THR A 36 29.13 -21.53 -5.07
C THR A 36 30.35 -20.70 -4.70
N VAL A 37 30.12 -19.59 -3.99
CA VAL A 37 31.22 -18.77 -3.43
C VAL A 37 31.51 -19.29 -2.01
N PRO A 38 32.78 -19.54 -1.64
CA PRO A 38 33.12 -19.91 -0.27
C PRO A 38 32.70 -18.81 0.71
N ASN A 39 31.99 -19.20 1.76
CA ASN A 39 31.57 -18.29 2.83
C ASN A 39 32.80 -18.00 3.72
N ASP A 40 33.47 -16.86 3.52
CA ASP A 40 34.56 -16.45 4.42
C ASP A 40 33.96 -15.85 5.71
N GLU A 41 33.86 -16.70 6.74
CA GLU A 41 33.23 -16.39 8.03
C GLU A 41 33.88 -15.23 8.81
N ASN A 42 34.98 -14.65 8.30
CA ASN A 42 35.69 -13.53 8.90
C ASN A 42 35.30 -12.14 8.35
N ASN A 43 34.52 -12.04 7.27
CA ASN A 43 34.19 -10.74 6.68
C ASN A 43 33.01 -10.07 7.42
N SER A 44 33.24 -8.88 8.01
CA SER A 44 32.25 -8.16 8.83
C SER A 44 31.25 -7.31 8.03
N HIS A 45 31.34 -7.33 6.70
CA HIS A 45 30.53 -6.55 5.77
C HIS A 45 29.96 -7.45 4.66
N GLY A 46 28.63 -7.51 4.54
CA GLY A 46 27.94 -8.13 3.41
C GLY A 46 27.11 -7.09 2.64
N TYR A 47 26.93 -7.25 1.33
CA TYR A 47 26.18 -6.31 0.50
C TYR A 47 24.85 -6.91 0.09
N PHE A 48 23.76 -6.15 0.16
CA PHE A 48 22.45 -6.58 -0.35
C PHE A 48 21.99 -5.66 -1.49
N THR A 49 21.29 -6.23 -2.46
CA THR A 49 20.53 -5.50 -3.47
C THR A 49 19.08 -5.94 -3.40
N LEU A 50 18.16 -4.98 -3.26
CA LEU A 50 16.71 -5.21 -3.24
C LEU A 50 16.14 -4.91 -4.63
N ILE A 51 15.47 -5.88 -5.25
CA ILE A 51 14.96 -5.78 -6.62
C ILE A 51 13.44 -5.95 -6.61
N ASP A 52 12.75 -5.02 -7.26
CA ASP A 52 11.33 -5.12 -7.62
C ASP A 52 11.22 -5.63 -9.06
N ARG A 53 10.38 -6.64 -9.29
CA ARG A 53 10.12 -7.20 -10.62
C ARG A 53 8.66 -6.99 -10.99
N GLU A 54 8.40 -5.96 -11.80
CA GLU A 54 7.06 -5.65 -12.31
C GLU A 54 6.85 -6.29 -13.69
N THR A 55 5.83 -7.13 -13.83
CA THR A 55 5.41 -7.64 -15.14
C THR A 55 4.45 -6.62 -15.78
N GLN A 56 4.86 -6.06 -16.92
CA GLN A 56 4.10 -5.06 -17.66
C GLN A 56 2.93 -5.68 -18.43
N LEU A 57 2.00 -4.83 -18.89
CA LEU A 57 0.78 -5.25 -19.59
C LEU A 57 1.02 -5.93 -20.94
N ASP A 58 2.20 -5.78 -21.54
CA ASP A 58 2.65 -6.48 -22.75
C ASP A 58 3.32 -7.84 -22.47
N GLY A 59 3.47 -8.20 -21.19
CA GLY A 59 4.14 -9.41 -20.73
C GLY A 59 5.64 -9.26 -20.47
N SER A 60 6.24 -8.09 -20.76
CA SER A 60 7.65 -7.83 -20.47
C SER A 60 7.90 -7.69 -18.97
N ARG A 61 9.05 -8.17 -18.50
CA ARG A 61 9.50 -8.05 -17.11
C ARG A 61 10.46 -6.88 -16.96
N VAL A 62 10.06 -5.89 -16.17
CA VAL A 62 10.92 -4.74 -15.84
C VAL A 62 11.41 -4.92 -14.41
N CYS A 63 12.74 -4.96 -14.26
CA CYS A 63 13.37 -5.01 -12.95
C CYS A 63 13.87 -3.62 -12.54
N SER A 64 13.50 -3.20 -11.33
CA SER A 64 13.89 -1.92 -10.73
C SER A 64 14.65 -2.19 -9.43
N ILE A 65 15.80 -1.55 -9.26
CA ILE A 65 16.60 -1.71 -8.04
C ILE A 65 16.10 -0.70 -7.01
N LEU A 66 15.51 -1.21 -5.93
CA LEU A 66 14.87 -0.40 -4.90
C LEU A 66 15.85 0.11 -3.85
N ASP A 67 16.86 -0.70 -3.51
CA ASP A 67 17.86 -0.38 -2.48
C ASP A 67 19.16 -1.15 -2.74
N ARG A 68 20.29 -0.57 -2.32
CA ARG A 68 21.61 -1.21 -2.29
C ARG A 68 22.32 -0.76 -1.01
N GLY A 69 22.73 -1.70 -0.16
CA GLY A 69 23.26 -1.35 1.17
C GLY A 69 24.38 -2.26 1.69
N GLU A 70 25.24 -1.66 2.51
CA GLU A 70 26.21 -2.40 3.35
C GLU A 70 25.51 -2.88 4.62
N THR A 71 25.49 -4.19 4.85
CA THR A 71 25.11 -4.76 6.14
C THR A 71 26.30 -4.69 7.09
N GLN A 72 26.11 -4.13 8.28
CA GLN A 72 27.00 -4.37 9.42
C GLN A 72 26.32 -5.35 10.37
N VAL A 73 26.94 -6.52 10.54
CA VAL A 73 26.63 -7.55 11.55
C VAL A 73 25.24 -8.21 11.42
N TYR A 74 25.17 -9.25 10.57
CA TYR A 74 24.21 -10.34 10.74
C TYR A 74 24.93 -11.64 11.09
N ARG A 75 24.78 -12.09 12.35
CA ARG A 75 24.85 -13.52 12.68
C ARG A 75 23.41 -14.05 12.73
N ASN A 76 23.18 -15.23 12.13
CA ASN A 76 21.93 -16.01 12.13
C ASN A 76 20.97 -15.85 10.93
N LEU A 77 21.49 -15.79 9.71
CA LEU A 77 20.79 -16.30 8.53
C LEU A 77 21.61 -17.46 7.93
N TRP A 78 20.97 -18.62 7.71
CA TRP A 78 21.60 -19.78 7.06
C TRP A 78 21.39 -19.74 5.54
N PRO A 79 22.35 -20.23 4.74
CA PRO A 79 22.18 -20.33 3.29
C PRO A 79 21.06 -21.31 2.92
N ALA A 80 20.32 -20.99 1.85
CA ALA A 80 19.37 -21.90 1.24
C ALA A 80 20.10 -23.12 0.66
N ASN A 81 19.75 -24.32 1.11
CA ASN A 81 20.37 -25.56 0.66
C ASN A 81 19.49 -26.23 -0.40
N ARG A 82 20.01 -26.42 -1.63
CA ARG A 82 19.25 -26.96 -2.76
C ARG A 82 19.44 -28.47 -2.87
N SER A 83 18.34 -29.22 -2.79
CA SER A 83 18.28 -30.67 -3.02
C SER A 83 17.35 -30.98 -4.19
N GLY A 84 17.87 -30.87 -5.41
CA GLY A 84 17.12 -31.11 -6.65
C GLY A 84 16.17 -29.97 -7.03
N ASP A 85 15.13 -30.31 -7.83
CA ASP A 85 14.18 -29.36 -8.41
C ASP A 85 13.03 -28.98 -7.46
N ARG A 86 13.34 -28.80 -6.17
CA ARG A 86 12.38 -28.31 -5.17
C ARG A 86 12.99 -27.15 -4.41
N PHE A 87 12.32 -25.99 -4.46
CA PHE A 87 12.52 -24.92 -3.49
C PHE A 87 11.79 -25.27 -2.20
N GLN A 88 12.49 -25.31 -1.07
CA GLN A 88 11.87 -25.29 0.26
C GLN A 88 12.18 -23.95 0.93
N VAL A 89 11.17 -23.09 1.00
CA VAL A 89 11.14 -22.02 2.01
C VAL A 89 10.79 -22.68 3.33
N LEU A 90 11.80 -23.07 4.10
CA LEU A 90 11.61 -23.53 5.47
C LEU A 90 11.19 -22.32 6.34
N ARG A 91 9.88 -22.02 6.36
CA ARG A 91 9.29 -21.22 7.42
C ARG A 91 9.70 -21.86 8.75
N ARG A 92 10.36 -21.09 9.62
CA ARG A 92 10.36 -21.43 11.04
C ARG A 92 8.94 -21.24 11.53
N ASN A 93 8.19 -22.33 11.71
CA ASN A 93 6.98 -22.29 12.52
C ASN A 93 7.39 -21.78 13.91
N VAL A 94 7.00 -20.55 14.23
CA VAL A 94 7.13 -20.02 15.59
C VAL A 94 5.91 -20.51 16.34
N HIS A 95 6.05 -21.71 16.92
CA HIS A 95 5.14 -22.22 17.92
C HIS A 95 5.95 -22.48 19.18
N ASP A 96 5.79 -21.62 20.18
CA ASP A 96 6.29 -21.76 21.56
C ASP A 96 5.67 -20.62 22.41
N GLU A 97 5.04 -20.81 23.56
CA GLU A 97 4.17 -21.90 24.04
C GLU A 97 3.32 -21.35 25.21
N SER A 98 1.99 -21.58 25.23
CA SER A 98 1.18 -21.82 26.46
C SER A 98 -0.34 -21.78 26.18
N HIS A 99 -1.20 -22.60 26.80
CA HIS A 99 -1.33 -24.07 26.65
C HIS A 99 -2.85 -24.38 26.49
N GLY A 100 -3.33 -25.47 25.89
CA GLY A 100 -2.66 -26.57 25.20
C GLY A 100 -3.47 -27.89 25.27
N HIS A 101 -4.21 -28.25 24.21
CA HIS A 101 -4.93 -29.53 24.10
C HIS A 101 -4.64 -30.23 22.75
N HIS A 102 -4.46 -31.56 22.78
CA HIS A 102 -3.99 -32.32 21.63
C HIS A 102 -5.03 -32.49 20.50
N GLY A 103 -4.61 -32.18 19.27
CA GLY A 103 -5.25 -32.61 18.03
C GLY A 103 -4.19 -32.94 16.97
N ARG A 104 -4.23 -34.15 16.40
CA ARG A 104 -3.33 -34.57 15.30
C ARG A 104 -3.73 -33.86 14.01
N SER A 105 -2.78 -33.20 13.33
CA SER A 105 -2.93 -32.89 11.91
C SER A 105 -2.45 -34.06 11.04
N GLN A 106 -3.17 -34.34 9.96
CA GLN A 106 -2.72 -35.21 8.87
C GLN A 106 -2.14 -34.32 7.76
N SER A 107 -1.03 -34.74 7.18
CA SER A 107 -0.42 -34.12 6.01
C SER A 107 -1.05 -34.66 4.74
N ASN A 108 -1.71 -33.79 3.97
CA ASN A 108 -1.93 -34.02 2.53
C ASN A 108 -0.94 -33.16 1.76
N GLU A 109 -0.13 -33.81 0.91
CA GLU A 109 0.73 -33.13 -0.06
C GLU A 109 -0.09 -32.82 -1.32
N GLU A 110 -0.22 -31.55 -1.69
CA GLU A 110 -0.63 -31.14 -3.04
C GLU A 110 0.47 -30.27 -3.67
N THR A 111 0.90 -30.66 -4.86
CA THR A 111 1.92 -29.96 -5.66
C THR A 111 1.29 -28.80 -6.42
N PHE A 112 1.78 -27.58 -6.19
CA PHE A 112 1.40 -26.39 -6.95
C PHE A 112 2.36 -26.14 -8.11
N ASP A 113 1.79 -25.86 -9.28
CA ASP A 113 2.49 -25.38 -10.48
C ASP A 113 2.28 -23.85 -10.55
N ILE A 114 3.27 -23.08 -10.10
CA ILE A 114 3.16 -21.63 -9.91
C ILE A 114 3.77 -20.90 -11.11
N ALA A 115 2.93 -20.55 -12.07
CA ALA A 115 3.30 -19.73 -13.22
C ALA A 115 2.21 -18.73 -13.60
N LYS A 116 1.98 -17.72 -12.75
CA LYS A 116 1.72 -16.30 -13.14
C LYS A 116 1.33 -15.40 -11.95
N GLU A 117 1.78 -14.14 -12.04
CA GLU A 117 1.28 -12.95 -11.33
C GLU A 117 1.43 -12.95 -9.79
N VAL A 118 2.66 -12.68 -9.34
CA VAL A 118 2.96 -12.05 -8.04
C VAL A 118 4.05 -10.98 -8.29
N ASN A 119 3.95 -9.81 -7.64
CA ASN A 119 5.09 -8.89 -7.58
C ASN A 119 6.13 -9.49 -6.62
N ASP A 120 7.21 -10.03 -7.18
CA ASP A 120 8.25 -10.69 -6.40
C ASP A 120 9.35 -9.70 -6.03
N LEU A 121 9.36 -9.31 -4.75
CA LEU A 121 10.48 -8.63 -4.10
C LEU A 121 11.60 -9.64 -3.82
N PHE A 122 12.75 -9.48 -4.47
CA PHE A 122 13.92 -10.31 -4.24
C PHE A 122 15.01 -9.55 -3.49
N GLU A 123 15.55 -10.15 -2.44
CA GLU A 123 16.77 -9.70 -1.76
C GLU A 123 17.93 -10.61 -2.18
N ILE A 124 18.88 -10.06 -2.95
CA ILE A 124 20.09 -10.78 -3.33
C ILE A 124 21.19 -10.42 -2.35
N ASN A 125 21.63 -11.41 -1.56
CA ASN A 125 22.82 -11.28 -0.74
C ASN A 125 24.07 -11.53 -1.61
N THR A 126 24.87 -10.48 -1.77
CA THR A 126 26.15 -10.49 -2.47
C THR A 126 27.28 -10.33 -1.46
N ASN A 127 27.89 -11.44 -1.04
CA ASN A 127 29.07 -11.43 -0.16
C ASN A 127 30.37 -10.95 -0.87
N SER A 128 30.26 -10.09 -1.89
CA SER A 128 31.34 -9.62 -2.76
C SER A 128 31.20 -8.12 -3.05
N LYS A 129 32.34 -7.41 -3.14
CA LYS A 129 32.41 -6.05 -3.71
C LYS A 129 32.42 -6.03 -5.24
N ASP A 130 32.72 -7.16 -5.87
CA ASP A 130 32.71 -7.32 -7.31
C ASP A 130 31.38 -8.00 -7.69
N TRP A 131 30.31 -7.21 -7.77
CA TRP A 131 28.92 -7.68 -7.88
C TRP A 131 28.32 -7.49 -9.28
N GLU A 132 28.90 -6.63 -10.12
CA GLU A 132 28.49 -6.34 -11.52
C GLU A 132 28.30 -7.62 -12.37
N PHE A 133 29.13 -8.64 -12.15
CA PHE A 133 29.05 -9.91 -12.90
C PHE A 133 27.84 -10.77 -12.52
N MET A 134 27.39 -10.74 -11.25
CA MET A 134 26.21 -11.51 -10.81
C MET A 134 24.91 -10.74 -11.06
N GLU A 135 24.93 -9.40 -11.00
CA GLU A 135 23.81 -8.57 -11.44
C GLU A 135 23.49 -8.82 -12.91
N GLY A 136 24.48 -8.72 -13.81
CA GLY A 136 24.27 -8.91 -15.24
C GLY A 136 23.63 -10.26 -15.56
N ALA A 137 24.18 -11.36 -15.04
CA ALA A 137 23.66 -12.70 -15.31
C ALA A 137 22.25 -12.95 -14.72
N PHE A 138 21.96 -12.44 -13.52
CA PHE A 138 20.62 -12.61 -12.92
C PHE A 138 19.57 -11.76 -13.63
N LEU A 139 19.91 -10.52 -13.99
CA LEU A 139 18.98 -9.62 -14.66
C LEU A 139 18.75 -10.01 -16.12
N GLU A 140 19.75 -10.52 -16.84
CA GLU A 140 19.57 -11.07 -18.20
C GLU A 140 18.65 -12.31 -18.23
N ASP A 141 18.68 -13.15 -17.20
CA ASP A 141 17.83 -14.36 -17.11
C ASP A 141 16.37 -14.05 -16.65
N GLU A 142 16.14 -13.00 -15.86
CA GLU A 142 14.83 -12.73 -15.22
C GLU A 142 14.08 -11.49 -15.71
N CYS A 143 14.73 -10.59 -16.48
CA CYS A 143 14.23 -9.26 -16.80
C CYS A 143 14.39 -8.92 -18.29
N ASP A 144 13.29 -8.70 -19.02
CA ASP A 144 13.32 -8.29 -20.43
C ASP A 144 13.87 -6.85 -20.61
N GLN A 145 13.80 -6.03 -19.56
CA GLN A 145 14.36 -4.68 -19.49
C GLN A 145 14.96 -4.40 -18.11
N VAL A 146 16.19 -3.88 -18.11
CA VAL A 146 16.88 -3.38 -16.93
C VAL A 146 17.00 -1.86 -17.00
N LYS A 147 16.52 -1.16 -15.97
CA LYS A 147 16.77 0.27 -15.78
C LYS A 147 17.67 0.48 -14.58
N ASP A 148 18.97 0.53 -14.82
CA ASP A 148 19.91 1.12 -13.88
C ASP A 148 19.74 2.65 -13.90
N GLU A 149 19.16 3.24 -12.85
CA GLU A 149 19.04 4.69 -12.71
C GLU A 149 20.39 5.39 -12.41
N THR A 150 21.52 4.68 -12.46
CA THR A 150 22.87 5.23 -12.22
C THR A 150 23.87 5.25 -13.39
N LEU A 151 23.51 4.86 -14.62
CA LEU A 151 24.37 5.06 -15.82
C LEU A 151 23.63 5.59 -17.07
N SER A 152 24.33 6.34 -17.92
CA SER A 152 23.74 7.29 -18.89
C SER A 152 23.75 6.86 -20.36
N ASN A 153 22.74 7.34 -21.12
CA ASN A 153 22.69 7.57 -22.58
C ASN A 153 22.90 6.38 -23.54
N SER A 154 21.82 5.93 -24.20
CA SER A 154 21.55 6.21 -25.62
C SER A 154 20.14 5.77 -26.04
N ALA A 155 19.69 6.08 -27.26
CA ALA A 155 18.30 5.88 -27.72
C ALA A 155 18.18 4.83 -28.84
N ILE A 156 16.97 4.29 -29.06
CA ILE A 156 16.27 4.14 -30.37
C ILE A 156 14.85 3.55 -30.15
N VAL A 157 14.04 3.46 -31.21
CA VAL A 157 12.56 3.56 -31.26
C VAL A 157 11.90 2.27 -31.80
N ASP A 158 10.56 2.25 -31.80
CA ASP A 158 9.57 1.33 -32.43
C ASP A 158 9.04 0.19 -31.54
N GLY A 159 7.75 -0.17 -31.51
CA GLY A 159 6.56 0.37 -32.19
C GLY A 159 5.33 -0.56 -32.03
N VAL A 160 4.21 -0.26 -32.72
CA VAL A 160 2.99 -1.11 -32.93
C VAL A 160 1.78 -0.94 -31.95
N GLN A 161 0.85 -0.09 -32.40
CA GLN A 161 -0.61 -0.30 -32.56
C GLN A 161 -1.42 -1.19 -31.59
N GLY A 162 -2.51 -0.63 -31.03
CA GLY A 162 -3.58 -1.37 -30.34
C GLY A 162 -4.95 -1.31 -31.06
N SER A 163 -6.02 -1.70 -30.36
CA SER A 163 -7.41 -1.62 -30.86
C SER A 163 -8.44 -1.27 -29.76
N ASN A 164 -9.41 -0.43 -30.15
CA ASN A 164 -10.55 0.06 -29.36
C ASN A 164 -11.46 -1.08 -28.84
N GLY A 165 -12.40 -0.91 -27.89
CA GLY A 165 -12.89 0.30 -27.22
C GLY A 165 -14.41 0.47 -27.43
N GLY A 166 -15.18 0.65 -26.35
CA GLY A 166 -16.63 0.86 -26.40
C GLY A 166 -17.26 0.90 -25.01
N SER A 167 -17.97 1.99 -24.69
CA SER A 167 -18.58 2.27 -23.39
C SER A 167 -20.10 2.33 -23.48
N GLY A 168 -20.79 1.82 -22.45
CA GLY A 168 -22.21 2.07 -22.23
C GLY A 168 -22.56 1.87 -20.76
N SER A 169 -23.32 2.80 -20.18
CA SER A 169 -23.91 2.60 -18.85
C SER A 169 -25.00 1.53 -18.98
N SER A 170 -24.75 0.35 -18.44
CA SER A 170 -25.66 -0.79 -18.51
C SER A 170 -25.95 -1.34 -17.12
N GLN A 171 -27.19 -1.20 -16.65
CA GLN A 171 -27.76 -2.17 -15.71
C GLN A 171 -27.82 -3.51 -16.45
N LEU A 172 -27.03 -4.48 -16.00
CA LEU A 172 -26.96 -5.81 -16.60
C LEU A 172 -27.72 -6.79 -15.71
N VAL A 173 -29.00 -6.98 -16.03
CA VAL A 173 -29.75 -8.16 -15.61
C VAL A 173 -29.57 -9.19 -16.72
N PHE A 174 -28.62 -10.10 -16.55
CA PHE A 174 -28.28 -11.10 -17.56
C PHE A 174 -29.31 -12.23 -17.59
N GLY A 175 -29.90 -12.44 -18.77
CA GLY A 175 -30.36 -13.75 -19.22
C GLY A 175 -29.31 -14.36 -20.15
N ASP A 176 -29.36 -15.68 -20.34
CA ASP A 176 -28.33 -16.49 -20.99
C ASP A 176 -27.84 -15.95 -22.36
N ASP A 177 -26.59 -15.46 -22.40
CA ASP A 177 -25.49 -15.96 -23.25
C ASP A 177 -24.26 -15.00 -23.13
N ASP A 178 -23.03 -15.55 -23.20
CA ASP A 178 -21.74 -14.86 -23.10
C ASP A 178 -21.39 -14.14 -21.76
N ALA A 179 -21.66 -14.78 -20.62
CA ALA A 179 -21.07 -14.38 -19.34
C ALA A 179 -19.56 -14.70 -19.26
N ALA A 180 -18.74 -13.75 -18.80
CA ALA A 180 -17.34 -14.03 -18.45
C ALA A 180 -17.26 -15.02 -17.28
N PRO A 181 -16.42 -16.06 -17.34
CA PRO A 181 -16.38 -17.09 -16.30
C PRO A 181 -15.88 -16.51 -14.97
N GLY A 182 -16.78 -16.42 -13.99
CA GLY A 182 -16.47 -15.99 -12.62
C GLY A 182 -17.63 -15.32 -11.88
N LEU A 183 -18.62 -14.75 -12.58
CA LEU A 183 -19.91 -14.39 -11.98
C LEU A 183 -20.78 -15.65 -11.75
N GLN A 184 -21.62 -15.60 -10.72
CA GLN A 184 -22.51 -16.69 -10.29
C GLN A 184 -23.98 -16.26 -10.34
N GLU A 185 -24.90 -17.22 -10.30
CA GLU A 185 -26.33 -16.93 -10.20
C GLU A 185 -26.64 -16.12 -8.94
N GLY A 186 -27.33 -14.98 -9.09
CA GLY A 186 -27.63 -14.06 -8.00
C GLY A 186 -26.56 -12.98 -7.74
N ASP A 187 -25.43 -12.98 -8.47
CA ASP A 187 -24.50 -11.86 -8.43
C ASP A 187 -25.11 -10.59 -9.01
N GLU A 188 -24.80 -9.43 -8.42
CA GLU A 188 -25.16 -8.12 -8.98
C GLU A 188 -23.99 -7.14 -8.85
N VAL A 189 -23.61 -6.53 -9.97
CA VAL A 189 -22.55 -5.51 -10.02
C VAL A 189 -23.16 -4.13 -10.23
N ARG A 190 -22.80 -3.15 -9.39
CA ARG A 190 -23.12 -1.73 -9.59
C ARG A 190 -21.84 -0.88 -9.58
N LYS A 191 -21.67 -0.02 -10.58
CA LYS A 191 -20.64 1.03 -10.54
C LYS A 191 -21.15 2.18 -9.65
N LEU A 192 -20.59 2.31 -8.45
CA LEU A 192 -20.96 3.33 -7.45
C LEU A 192 -20.25 4.67 -7.71
N VAL A 193 -19.09 4.62 -8.35
CA VAL A 193 -18.32 5.79 -8.80
C VAL A 193 -17.84 5.52 -10.22
N ASP A 194 -18.23 6.40 -11.15
CA ASP A 194 -17.84 6.37 -12.56
C ASP A 194 -17.25 7.72 -12.96
N ASN A 195 -15.92 7.83 -12.90
CA ASN A 195 -15.20 9.04 -13.32
C ASN A 195 -14.62 8.91 -14.75
N GLY A 196 -14.88 7.80 -15.45
CA GLY A 196 -14.35 7.56 -16.78
C GLY A 196 -14.05 6.07 -17.07
N PRO A 197 -13.43 5.79 -18.22
CA PRO A 197 -13.19 4.42 -18.66
C PRO A 197 -12.20 3.71 -17.75
N ASP A 198 -12.53 2.49 -17.34
CA ASP A 198 -11.75 1.65 -16.42
C ASP A 198 -10.28 1.47 -16.87
N ARG A 199 -10.03 1.47 -18.20
CA ARG A 199 -8.67 1.46 -18.79
C ARG A 199 -7.79 2.67 -18.44
N ASN A 200 -8.36 3.75 -17.92
CA ASN A 200 -7.66 5.00 -17.61
C ASN A 200 -8.04 5.55 -16.23
N ARG A 201 -8.55 4.68 -15.35
CA ARG A 201 -8.83 4.97 -13.94
C ARG A 201 -8.16 3.90 -13.10
N VAL A 202 -8.25 4.06 -11.78
CA VAL A 202 -7.92 3.01 -10.82
C VAL A 202 -9.22 2.43 -10.30
N ASP A 203 -9.44 1.15 -10.59
CA ASP A 203 -10.74 0.51 -10.40
C ASP A 203 -10.74 -0.38 -9.16
N ILE A 204 -11.50 0.04 -8.15
CA ILE A 204 -11.67 -0.67 -6.89
C ILE A 204 -12.95 -1.50 -6.95
N VAL A 205 -12.90 -2.78 -6.55
CA VAL A 205 -14.09 -3.64 -6.44
C VAL A 205 -14.37 -3.97 -4.99
N PHE A 206 -15.49 -3.49 -4.45
CA PHE A 206 -15.99 -3.87 -3.14
C PHE A 206 -16.87 -5.12 -3.29
N MET A 207 -16.39 -6.25 -2.78
CA MET A 207 -17.07 -7.54 -2.78
C MET A 207 -17.57 -7.85 -1.36
N GLY A 208 -18.87 -8.06 -1.18
CA GLY A 208 -19.46 -8.35 0.12
C GLY A 208 -19.33 -9.82 0.52
N ASP A 209 -18.97 -10.10 1.78
CA ASP A 209 -19.04 -11.45 2.36
C ASP A 209 -19.99 -11.50 3.57
N GLY A 210 -20.76 -12.58 3.69
CA GLY A 210 -21.72 -12.76 4.78
C GLY A 210 -22.98 -11.90 4.65
N TYR A 211 -23.31 -11.41 3.46
CA TYR A 211 -24.60 -10.77 3.17
C TYR A 211 -25.52 -11.79 2.49
N THR A 212 -26.66 -12.14 3.10
CA THR A 212 -27.63 -13.03 2.44
C THR A 212 -28.42 -12.31 1.33
N LEU A 213 -29.22 -13.05 0.56
CA LEU A 213 -30.07 -12.49 -0.50
C LEU A 213 -31.05 -11.42 0.05
N GLU A 214 -31.55 -11.62 1.26
CA GLU A 214 -32.43 -10.70 1.99
C GLU A 214 -31.69 -9.42 2.44
N GLU A 215 -30.37 -9.50 2.61
CA GLU A 215 -29.50 -8.38 3.00
C GLU A 215 -28.95 -7.59 1.80
N ARG A 216 -29.38 -7.88 0.56
CA ARG A 216 -28.88 -7.22 -0.66
C ARG A 216 -28.94 -5.70 -0.63
N GLU A 217 -30.03 -5.10 -0.13
CA GLU A 217 -30.10 -3.63 -0.01
C GLU A 217 -29.27 -3.09 1.17
N LYS A 218 -29.03 -3.89 2.23
CA LYS A 218 -28.07 -3.57 3.29
C LYS A 218 -26.65 -3.52 2.71
N PHE A 219 -26.26 -4.50 1.90
CA PHE A 219 -24.97 -4.51 1.21
C PHE A 219 -24.73 -3.23 0.41
N PHE A 220 -25.64 -2.85 -0.49
CA PHE A 220 -25.45 -1.66 -1.31
C PHE A 220 -25.48 -0.36 -0.50
N ALA A 221 -26.28 -0.30 0.59
CA ALA A 221 -26.25 0.83 1.51
C ALA A 221 -24.91 0.94 2.26
N ASP A 222 -24.36 -0.18 2.75
CA ASP A 222 -23.05 -0.22 3.40
C ASP A 222 -21.94 0.17 2.42
N MET A 223 -21.92 -0.37 1.20
CA MET A 223 -20.91 -0.02 0.20
C MET A 223 -20.99 1.46 -0.18
N GLN A 224 -22.19 2.00 -0.41
CA GLN A 224 -22.35 3.42 -0.71
C GLN A 224 -21.90 4.30 0.46
N ARG A 225 -22.17 3.89 1.70
CA ARG A 225 -21.69 4.59 2.91
C ARG A 225 -20.16 4.58 2.99
N LEU A 226 -19.52 3.41 2.85
CA LEU A 226 -18.06 3.28 2.88
C LEU A 226 -17.39 4.11 1.77
N VAL A 227 -17.92 4.07 0.54
CA VAL A 227 -17.46 4.89 -0.59
C VAL A 227 -17.60 6.39 -0.29
N ASN A 228 -18.77 6.81 0.21
CA ASN A 228 -19.02 8.20 0.56
C ASN A 228 -18.04 8.68 1.63
N GLU A 229 -17.89 7.94 2.73
CA GLU A 229 -16.96 8.32 3.79
C GLU A 229 -15.50 8.32 3.30
N MET A 230 -15.11 7.38 2.42
CA MET A 230 -13.75 7.28 1.86
C MET A 230 -13.37 8.46 0.95
N PHE A 231 -14.28 8.92 0.09
CA PHE A 231 -13.99 9.94 -0.95
C PHE A 231 -14.57 11.35 -0.68
N ILE A 232 -15.63 11.48 0.11
CA ILE A 232 -16.12 12.81 0.53
C ILE A 232 -15.16 13.38 1.60
N GLY A 233 -14.65 12.52 2.49
CA GLY A 233 -13.62 12.87 3.48
C GLY A 233 -12.24 13.13 2.87
N GLU A 234 -11.38 13.81 3.64
CA GLU A 234 -10.11 14.39 3.16
C GLU A 234 -9.07 13.39 2.62
N THR A 235 -9.23 12.09 2.90
CA THR A 235 -8.20 11.06 2.64
C THR A 235 -7.93 10.88 1.15
N PHE A 236 -8.97 10.64 0.36
CA PHE A 236 -8.88 10.38 -1.07
C PHE A 236 -9.55 11.47 -1.95
N GLN A 237 -10.16 12.49 -1.35
CA GLN A 237 -10.94 13.53 -2.05
C GLN A 237 -10.19 14.19 -3.22
N SER A 238 -8.93 14.59 -3.03
CA SER A 238 -8.14 15.22 -4.10
C SER A 238 -7.92 14.30 -5.31
N PHE A 239 -7.98 12.99 -5.10
CA PHE A 239 -7.68 11.96 -6.08
C PHE A 239 -8.94 11.37 -6.73
N LEU A 240 -10.14 11.65 -6.21
CA LEU A 240 -11.42 11.04 -6.64
C LEU A 240 -11.57 10.91 -8.18
N PRO A 241 -11.28 11.93 -9.02
CA PRO A 241 -11.40 11.81 -10.48
C PRO A 241 -10.55 10.72 -11.14
N LEU A 242 -9.54 10.18 -10.44
CA LEU A 242 -8.70 9.07 -10.90
C LEU A 242 -9.29 7.69 -10.59
N PHE A 243 -10.36 7.59 -9.80
CA PHE A 243 -10.93 6.34 -9.33
C PHE A 243 -12.26 5.99 -9.98
N ASN A 244 -12.48 4.70 -10.17
CA ASN A 244 -13.80 4.09 -10.28
C ASN A 244 -14.03 3.16 -9.09
N VAL A 245 -15.30 2.95 -8.73
CA VAL A 245 -15.66 1.97 -7.71
C VAL A 245 -16.83 1.13 -8.18
N HIS A 246 -16.64 -0.19 -8.17
CA HIS A 246 -17.66 -1.19 -8.43
C HIS A 246 -18.01 -1.90 -7.12
N ALA A 247 -19.29 -2.19 -6.91
CA ALA A 247 -19.77 -3.03 -5.82
C ALA A 247 -20.35 -4.32 -6.39
N LEU A 248 -19.75 -5.45 -6.05
CA LEU A 248 -20.21 -6.80 -6.41
C LEU A 248 -20.91 -7.41 -5.20
N PHE A 249 -22.24 -7.53 -5.30
CA PHE A 249 -23.03 -8.35 -4.40
C PHE A 249 -22.94 -9.80 -4.84
N ARG A 250 -22.56 -10.71 -3.94
CA ARG A 250 -22.69 -12.16 -4.10
C ARG A 250 -23.41 -12.73 -2.88
N PRO A 251 -24.61 -13.31 -3.01
CA PRO A 251 -25.40 -13.75 -1.85
C PRO A 251 -24.71 -14.91 -1.12
N SER A 252 -24.41 -14.70 0.17
CA SER A 252 -23.97 -15.74 1.10
C SER A 252 -25.16 -16.57 1.62
N LYS A 253 -24.91 -17.81 2.07
CA LYS A 253 -25.97 -18.64 2.69
C LYS A 253 -26.19 -18.30 4.17
N GLU A 254 -25.14 -17.83 4.83
CA GLU A 254 -25.17 -17.36 6.22
C GLU A 254 -24.86 -15.87 6.32
N SER A 255 -25.37 -15.23 7.38
CA SER A 255 -25.12 -13.81 7.65
C SER A 255 -23.90 -13.61 8.57
N GLY A 256 -23.12 -12.57 8.27
CA GLY A 256 -21.88 -12.20 8.95
C GLY A 256 -20.71 -13.16 8.73
N ILE A 257 -19.56 -12.85 9.33
CA ILE A 257 -18.31 -13.59 9.14
C ILE A 257 -18.06 -14.66 10.23
N GLY A 258 -17.02 -15.46 10.04
CA GLY A 258 -16.56 -16.47 10.99
C GLY A 258 -15.67 -15.96 12.13
N VAL A 259 -15.51 -16.78 13.17
CA VAL A 259 -14.67 -16.53 14.37
C VAL A 259 -14.04 -17.84 14.87
N ASP A 260 -13.06 -17.76 15.76
CA ASP A 260 -12.33 -18.92 16.33
C ASP A 260 -11.78 -19.89 15.26
N GLY A 261 -11.26 -19.33 14.15
CA GLY A 261 -10.67 -20.08 13.05
C GLY A 261 -11.71 -20.80 12.16
N LYS A 262 -13.01 -20.53 12.35
CA LYS A 262 -14.10 -21.18 11.63
C LYS A 262 -14.87 -20.17 10.79
N TRP A 263 -14.74 -20.27 9.47
CA TRP A 263 -15.60 -19.57 8.54
C TRP A 263 -17.02 -20.15 8.52
N LYS A 264 -17.98 -19.32 8.09
CA LYS A 264 -19.37 -19.69 7.78
C LYS A 264 -19.52 -20.09 6.30
N ASP A 265 -20.69 -20.58 5.91
CA ASP A 265 -21.05 -20.84 4.51
C ASP A 265 -21.36 -19.52 3.76
N THR A 266 -20.33 -18.70 3.59
CA THR A 266 -20.34 -17.40 2.93
C THR A 266 -19.56 -17.40 1.62
N SER A 267 -19.78 -16.38 0.80
CA SER A 267 -19.32 -16.22 -0.58
C SER A 267 -17.79 -16.34 -0.75
N PHE A 268 -17.04 -15.82 0.21
CA PHE A 268 -15.57 -15.76 0.25
C PHE A 268 -14.97 -16.31 1.55
N ARG A 269 -15.83 -16.72 2.50
CA ARG A 269 -15.47 -17.38 3.75
C ARG A 269 -14.52 -16.54 4.61
N LEU A 270 -14.89 -15.29 4.87
CA LEU A 270 -14.16 -14.44 5.79
C LEU A 270 -14.27 -14.95 7.24
N TYR A 271 -13.18 -14.87 7.99
CA TYR A 271 -13.16 -15.27 9.40
C TYR A 271 -12.06 -14.57 10.22
N ARG A 272 -12.22 -14.55 11.54
CA ARG A 272 -11.18 -14.22 12.52
C ARG A 272 -10.58 -15.50 13.12
N ASP A 273 -9.27 -15.53 13.36
CA ASP A 273 -8.58 -16.67 14.00
C ASP A 273 -9.06 -16.92 15.44
N GLY A 274 -9.45 -15.87 16.14
CA GLY A 274 -9.96 -15.88 17.50
C GLY A 274 -11.01 -14.80 17.73
N THR A 275 -11.08 -14.27 18.94
CA THR A 275 -11.99 -13.18 19.33
C THR A 275 -11.37 -11.79 19.16
N GLU A 276 -10.10 -11.69 18.76
CA GLU A 276 -9.42 -10.42 18.54
C GLU A 276 -10.07 -9.60 17.42
N LEU A 277 -10.44 -8.35 17.72
CA LEU A 277 -10.76 -7.36 16.70
C LEU A 277 -9.45 -6.86 16.04
N ARG A 278 -8.84 -7.72 15.23
CA ARG A 278 -7.58 -7.47 14.50
C ARG A 278 -7.68 -7.87 13.02
N GLY A 279 -7.27 -9.09 12.69
CA GLY A 279 -7.17 -9.59 11.33
C GLY A 279 -8.43 -10.33 10.91
N ILE A 280 -8.81 -10.14 9.65
CA ILE A 280 -9.84 -10.95 8.99
C ILE A 280 -9.18 -11.63 7.79
N TYR A 281 -9.32 -12.95 7.69
CA TYR A 281 -8.68 -13.78 6.69
C TYR A 281 -9.71 -14.36 5.72
N VAL A 282 -9.25 -14.73 4.52
CA VAL A 282 -10.07 -15.29 3.43
C VAL A 282 -9.79 -16.78 3.33
N ALA A 283 -10.79 -17.64 3.56
CA ALA A 283 -10.62 -19.09 3.35
C ALA A 283 -10.87 -19.54 1.89
N ASP A 284 -11.49 -18.71 1.04
CA ASP A 284 -11.58 -18.95 -0.41
C ASP A 284 -11.10 -17.73 -1.24
N PRO A 285 -9.77 -17.49 -1.29
CA PRO A 285 -9.20 -16.41 -2.10
C PRO A 285 -9.35 -16.67 -3.61
N LYS A 286 -9.59 -17.91 -4.04
CA LYS A 286 -9.82 -18.24 -5.45
C LYS A 286 -11.16 -17.67 -5.91
N ALA A 287 -12.24 -17.92 -5.15
CA ALA A 287 -13.56 -17.38 -5.45
C ALA A 287 -13.55 -15.83 -5.52
N ALA A 288 -12.78 -15.17 -4.66
CA ALA A 288 -12.62 -13.71 -4.66
C ALA A 288 -11.90 -13.19 -5.91
N ARG A 289 -10.80 -13.84 -6.34
CA ARG A 289 -10.10 -13.50 -7.60
C ARG A 289 -11.01 -13.65 -8.82
N GLU A 290 -11.74 -14.76 -8.88
CA GLU A 290 -12.63 -15.08 -10.01
C GLU A 290 -13.81 -14.11 -10.07
N ALA A 291 -14.41 -13.76 -8.94
CA ALA A 291 -15.46 -12.73 -8.86
C ALA A 291 -14.97 -11.37 -9.36
N CYS A 292 -13.85 -10.88 -8.85
CA CYS A 292 -13.33 -9.56 -9.20
C CYS A 292 -12.91 -9.48 -10.68
N ARG A 293 -12.24 -10.50 -11.21
CA ARG A 293 -11.89 -10.57 -12.64
C ARG A 293 -13.11 -10.58 -13.56
N ALA A 294 -14.24 -11.11 -13.11
CA ALA A 294 -15.47 -11.16 -13.89
C ALA A 294 -16.29 -9.86 -13.87
N VAL A 295 -15.98 -8.88 -13.00
CA VAL A 295 -16.54 -7.52 -13.06
C VAL A 295 -16.20 -6.84 -14.39
N GLY A 296 -14.97 -7.03 -14.87
CA GLY A 296 -14.54 -6.50 -16.16
C GLY A 296 -13.01 -6.55 -16.32
N LYS A 297 -12.55 -6.66 -17.57
CA LYS A 297 -11.13 -6.86 -17.93
C LYS A 297 -10.17 -5.80 -17.34
N TYR A 298 -10.66 -4.59 -17.08
CA TYR A 298 -9.87 -3.48 -16.52
C TYR A 298 -10.50 -2.92 -15.24
N ALA A 299 -11.52 -3.58 -14.69
CA ALA A 299 -12.36 -3.06 -13.60
C ALA A 299 -11.97 -3.59 -12.21
N CYS A 300 -10.80 -4.23 -12.08
CA CYS A 300 -10.33 -4.92 -10.89
C CYS A 300 -8.82 -4.67 -10.68
N ASP A 301 -8.45 -3.45 -10.30
CA ASP A 301 -7.09 -3.14 -9.84
C ASP A 301 -6.90 -3.49 -8.36
N PHE A 302 -7.94 -3.24 -7.55
CA PHE A 302 -7.91 -3.40 -6.10
C PHE A 302 -9.12 -4.21 -5.63
N PRO A 303 -8.98 -5.55 -5.50
CA PRO A 303 -10.03 -6.41 -4.97
C PRO A 303 -10.17 -6.18 -3.46
N SER A 304 -11.32 -5.66 -3.03
CA SER A 304 -11.61 -5.38 -1.63
C SER A 304 -12.71 -6.28 -1.11
N LEU A 305 -12.51 -6.90 0.05
CA LEU A 305 -13.46 -7.80 0.69
C LEU A 305 -14.06 -7.13 1.92
N ILE A 306 -15.37 -6.91 1.92
CA ILE A 306 -16.09 -6.24 3.00
C ILE A 306 -16.98 -7.24 3.72
N GLY A 307 -16.60 -7.63 4.94
CA GLY A 307 -17.41 -8.52 5.78
C GLY A 307 -18.65 -7.83 6.35
N ASN A 308 -19.80 -8.52 6.34
CA ASN A 308 -21.04 -8.11 7.02
C ASN A 308 -20.92 -8.22 8.55
N ASP A 309 -19.97 -7.49 9.11
CA ASP A 309 -19.63 -7.49 10.54
C ASP A 309 -19.66 -6.04 11.06
N PRO A 310 -20.22 -5.78 12.24
CA PRO A 310 -20.36 -4.42 12.77
C PRO A 310 -19.13 -3.94 13.56
N TYR A 311 -18.06 -4.74 13.66
CA TYR A 311 -16.87 -4.47 14.47
C TYR A 311 -15.59 -4.39 13.63
N TYR A 312 -14.52 -3.90 14.26
CA TYR A 312 -13.21 -3.69 13.69
C TYR A 312 -12.62 -5.02 13.20
N GLY A 313 -11.97 -4.93 12.07
CA GLY A 313 -11.13 -5.99 11.54
C GLY A 313 -10.77 -5.70 10.09
N GLY A 314 -9.60 -6.14 9.69
CA GLY A 314 -9.11 -6.00 8.33
C GLY A 314 -7.66 -6.42 8.23
N LEU A 315 -7.21 -6.54 6.99
CA LEU A 315 -5.83 -6.80 6.60
C LEU A 315 -5.62 -6.25 5.20
N GLY A 316 -4.47 -5.63 4.97
CA GLY A 316 -3.92 -5.38 3.65
C GLY A 316 -3.13 -6.58 3.11
N GLY A 317 -2.79 -6.52 1.83
CA GLY A 317 -2.07 -7.57 1.12
C GLY A 317 -2.58 -7.69 -0.31
N GLU A 318 -2.89 -8.91 -0.74
CA GLU A 318 -3.55 -9.14 -2.03
C GLU A 318 -4.96 -8.53 -2.08
N PHE A 319 -5.72 -8.67 -0.99
CA PHE A 319 -7.05 -8.10 -0.83
C PHE A 319 -7.00 -6.96 0.17
N VAL A 320 -7.78 -5.91 -0.08
CA VAL A 320 -8.08 -4.88 0.91
C VAL A 320 -9.26 -5.36 1.74
N ILE A 321 -9.02 -5.87 2.95
CA ILE A 321 -10.07 -6.47 3.78
C ILE A 321 -10.53 -5.46 4.85
N SER A 322 -11.85 -5.27 4.98
CA SER A 322 -12.47 -4.47 6.05
C SER A 322 -13.86 -5.00 6.41
N THR A 323 -14.61 -4.28 7.24
CA THR A 323 -15.97 -4.63 7.66
C THR A 323 -16.99 -3.54 7.38
N SER A 324 -18.27 -3.91 7.47
CA SER A 324 -19.41 -3.01 7.43
C SER A 324 -19.54 -2.07 8.64
N SER A 325 -18.60 -2.08 9.60
CA SER A 325 -18.68 -1.26 10.81
C SER A 325 -18.90 0.22 10.49
N ASN A 326 -19.85 0.83 11.20
CA ASN A 326 -20.12 2.28 11.15
C ASN A 326 -19.06 3.09 11.91
N LYS A 327 -18.25 2.47 12.77
CA LYS A 327 -17.25 3.13 13.62
C LYS A 327 -15.83 2.95 13.07
N SER A 328 -15.49 1.75 12.64
CA SER A 328 -14.13 1.38 12.24
C SER A 328 -13.96 0.98 10.77
N GLY A 329 -15.04 0.63 10.05
CA GLY A 329 -14.97 0.07 8.70
C GLY A 329 -14.21 0.96 7.71
N THR A 330 -14.59 2.24 7.60
CA THR A 330 -13.90 3.21 6.73
C THR A 330 -12.48 3.53 7.23
N ILE A 331 -12.25 3.53 8.55
CA ILE A 331 -10.93 3.80 9.14
C ILE A 331 -9.93 2.73 8.71
N VAL A 332 -10.28 1.46 8.89
CA VAL A 332 -9.48 0.31 8.45
C VAL A 332 -9.34 0.31 6.93
N LEU A 333 -10.45 0.44 6.21
CA LEU A 333 -10.49 0.42 4.73
C LEU A 333 -9.54 1.45 4.10
N ARG A 334 -9.49 2.68 4.61
CA ARG A 334 -8.57 3.72 4.10
C ARG A 334 -7.09 3.37 4.35
N HIS A 335 -6.79 2.75 5.49
CA HIS A 335 -5.44 2.36 5.88
C HIS A 335 -4.93 1.21 5.00
N GLU A 336 -5.68 0.10 4.92
CA GLU A 336 -5.31 -1.07 4.11
C GLU A 336 -5.29 -0.75 2.60
N LEU A 337 -6.22 0.08 2.13
CA LEU A 337 -6.20 0.58 0.75
C LEU A 337 -4.98 1.48 0.50
N GLY A 338 -4.52 2.24 1.50
CA GLY A 338 -3.31 3.05 1.41
C GLY A 338 -2.05 2.22 1.18
N HIS A 339 -1.89 1.08 1.86
CA HIS A 339 -0.78 0.14 1.61
C HIS A 339 -0.87 -0.53 0.24
N SER A 340 -2.09 -0.72 -0.28
CA SER A 340 -2.32 -1.31 -1.59
C SER A 340 -2.05 -0.31 -2.73
N LEU A 341 -2.45 0.95 -2.54
CA LEU A 341 -2.29 2.03 -3.52
C LEU A 341 -0.88 2.65 -3.53
N ILE A 342 -0.11 2.55 -2.46
CA ILE A 342 1.19 3.24 -2.36
C ILE A 342 2.21 2.28 -1.77
N ASN A 343 3.46 2.30 -2.25
CA ASN A 343 4.56 1.69 -1.52
C ASN A 343 4.85 2.54 -0.27
N VAL A 344 4.11 2.25 0.81
CA VAL A 344 4.21 2.86 2.14
C VAL A 344 4.25 1.79 3.20
N GLY A 345 5.10 2.02 4.20
CA GLY A 345 5.13 1.24 5.42
C GLY A 345 4.22 1.82 6.50
N GLU A 346 4.18 1.07 7.59
CA GLU A 346 3.61 1.48 8.87
C GLU A 346 4.35 2.69 9.44
N GLU A 347 3.61 3.57 10.12
CA GLU A 347 4.19 4.63 10.93
C GLU A 347 3.83 4.49 12.42
N TYR A 348 2.78 3.72 12.77
CA TYR A 348 2.49 3.34 14.16
C TYR A 348 3.55 2.37 14.72
N ASP A 349 3.62 2.22 16.04
CA ASP A 349 4.62 1.37 16.70
C ASP A 349 4.15 -0.10 16.75
N GLY A 350 5.07 -1.04 16.54
CA GLY A 350 4.85 -2.49 16.65
C GLY A 350 4.37 -3.21 15.38
N GLY A 351 4.28 -2.50 14.26
CA GLY A 351 4.08 -3.08 12.93
C GLY A 351 5.27 -3.95 12.48
N GLN A 352 5.20 -4.44 11.24
CA GLN A 352 6.23 -5.31 10.66
C GLN A 352 6.94 -4.72 9.43
N VAL A 353 6.34 -3.72 8.77
CA VAL A 353 6.77 -3.23 7.46
C VAL A 353 6.99 -1.71 7.51
N TYR A 354 8.23 -1.28 7.73
CA TYR A 354 8.60 0.15 7.78
C TYR A 354 9.37 0.56 6.51
N SER A 355 8.78 0.40 5.33
CA SER A 355 9.42 0.62 4.02
C SER A 355 8.71 1.72 3.21
N GLY A 356 9.01 1.83 1.91
CA GLY A 356 8.32 2.76 1.03
C GLY A 356 8.76 4.21 1.16
N VAL A 357 7.89 5.14 0.75
CA VAL A 357 8.19 6.58 0.68
C VAL A 357 8.20 7.29 2.02
N ASN A 358 7.44 6.78 3.00
CA ASN A 358 7.18 7.41 4.30
C ASN A 358 8.06 6.90 5.45
N ALA A 359 8.90 5.89 5.22
CA ALA A 359 9.79 5.32 6.24
C ALA A 359 11.27 5.38 5.83
N GLU A 360 12.13 5.75 6.78
CA GLU A 360 13.59 5.73 6.70
C GLU A 360 14.14 4.78 7.78
N ARG A 361 15.11 3.92 7.45
CA ARG A 361 15.61 2.87 8.36
C ARG A 361 17.06 3.05 8.79
N TRP A 362 17.87 3.72 7.97
CA TRP A 362 19.32 3.68 8.06
C TRP A 362 19.89 4.96 8.64
N SER A 363 19.45 6.12 8.14
CA SER A 363 19.96 7.41 8.61
C SER A 363 19.05 8.58 8.23
N ILE A 364 18.83 9.48 9.18
CA ILE A 364 18.17 10.77 8.93
C ILE A 364 18.89 11.62 7.87
N GLN A 365 20.18 11.37 7.61
CA GLN A 365 20.93 12.04 6.54
C GLN A 365 20.52 11.55 5.13
N ASN A 366 19.91 10.37 5.03
CA ASN A 366 19.42 9.76 3.79
C ASN A 366 17.91 9.89 3.60
N ILE A 367 17.21 10.54 4.54
CA ILE A 367 15.75 10.67 4.59
C ILE A 367 15.13 11.00 3.23
N LYS A 368 14.14 10.19 2.83
CA LYS A 368 13.59 10.19 1.46
C LYS A 368 12.81 11.46 1.13
N TRP A 369 12.25 12.12 2.15
CA TRP A 369 11.41 13.31 2.03
C TRP A 369 12.14 14.64 2.29
N LYS A 370 13.42 14.74 1.92
CA LYS A 370 14.24 15.97 2.05
C LYS A 370 13.57 17.22 1.50
N HIS A 371 12.88 17.11 0.37
CA HIS A 371 12.16 18.20 -0.31
C HIS A 371 10.85 18.61 0.38
N TRP A 372 10.40 17.85 1.39
CA TRP A 372 9.24 18.15 2.22
C TRP A 372 9.57 18.68 3.62
N LEU A 373 10.81 18.52 4.09
CA LEU A 373 11.24 18.97 5.43
C LEU A 373 10.90 20.44 5.69
N THR A 374 10.45 20.74 6.92
CA THR A 374 10.23 22.12 7.39
C THR A 374 11.56 22.84 7.59
N ASP A 375 12.54 22.16 8.17
CA ASP A 375 13.90 22.66 8.39
C ASP A 375 14.83 22.16 7.26
N ALA A 376 15.74 23.01 6.80
CA ALA A 376 16.66 22.67 5.69
C ALA A 376 17.66 21.54 6.01
N ILE A 377 17.79 21.14 7.28
CA ILE A 377 18.66 20.07 7.76
C ILE A 377 17.79 19.05 8.51
N PRO A 378 17.87 17.74 8.21
CA PRO A 378 17.13 16.71 8.94
C PRO A 378 17.44 16.74 10.44
N ARG A 379 16.39 16.76 11.27
CA ARG A 379 16.45 16.74 12.74
C ARG A 379 15.69 15.52 13.25
N GLU A 380 16.28 14.75 14.14
CA GLU A 380 15.55 13.73 14.90
C GLU A 380 14.73 14.40 16.00
N GLU A 381 13.41 14.15 15.99
CA GLU A 381 12.50 14.54 17.07
C GLU A 381 12.61 13.47 18.17
N LYS A 382 13.28 13.76 19.29
CA LYS A 382 13.73 12.72 20.23
C LYS A 382 12.61 12.16 21.11
N ASN A 383 12.29 10.88 20.90
CA ASN A 383 11.47 10.04 21.78
C ASN A 383 12.17 8.70 22.08
N VAL A 384 11.55 7.88 22.94
CA VAL A 384 11.88 6.47 23.14
C VAL A 384 10.64 5.67 23.50
N LEU A 385 10.47 4.50 22.89
CA LEU A 385 9.44 3.53 23.28
C LEU A 385 9.94 2.70 24.48
N ARG A 386 9.21 2.73 25.59
CA ARG A 386 9.54 2.07 26.86
C ARG A 386 8.80 0.76 27.09
N ALA A 387 7.55 0.70 26.63
CA ALA A 387 6.74 -0.51 26.65
C ALA A 387 6.00 -0.62 25.32
N GLN A 388 5.94 -1.83 24.79
CA GLN A 388 5.11 -2.20 23.66
C GLN A 388 4.56 -3.60 23.94
N ASP A 389 3.25 -3.74 23.94
CA ASP A 389 2.58 -5.00 24.25
C ASP A 389 1.33 -5.16 23.39
N TYR A 390 1.17 -6.33 22.79
CA TYR A 390 -0.02 -6.74 22.04
C TYR A 390 -0.79 -7.76 22.87
N ALA A 391 -1.30 -7.29 24.00
CA ALA A 391 -1.81 -8.14 25.07
C ALA A 391 -2.94 -9.09 24.64
N TRP A 392 -3.85 -8.63 23.76
CA TRP A 392 -5.06 -9.35 23.34
C TRP A 392 -5.76 -10.10 24.49
N TYR A 393 -5.84 -9.42 25.65
CA TYR A 393 -6.09 -10.06 26.93
C TYR A 393 -7.50 -9.76 27.46
N ASP A 394 -8.29 -10.82 27.67
CA ASP A 394 -9.58 -10.77 28.37
C ASP A 394 -9.37 -10.40 29.84
N LEU A 395 -9.82 -9.20 30.22
CA LEU A 395 -9.61 -8.66 31.58
C LEU A 395 -10.32 -9.49 32.66
N LYS A 396 -11.30 -10.33 32.30
CA LYS A 396 -11.94 -11.28 33.24
C LYS A 396 -10.96 -12.25 33.89
N LYS A 397 -9.83 -12.54 33.22
CA LYS A 397 -8.81 -13.47 33.72
C LYS A 397 -8.02 -12.90 34.90
N GLY A 398 -8.18 -11.61 35.22
CA GLY A 398 -7.53 -10.90 36.32
C GLY A 398 -6.67 -9.74 35.83
N PRO A 399 -6.05 -8.95 36.73
CA PRO A 399 -5.28 -7.77 36.37
C PRO A 399 -4.13 -8.06 35.40
N TYR A 400 -3.98 -7.22 34.37
CA TYR A 400 -2.89 -7.28 33.42
C TYR A 400 -1.84 -6.21 33.75
N LYS A 401 -0.55 -6.56 33.77
CA LYS A 401 0.54 -5.69 34.24
C LYS A 401 1.66 -5.57 33.22
N VAL A 402 1.90 -4.35 32.73
CA VAL A 402 3.00 -4.01 31.83
C VAL A 402 4.09 -3.30 32.62
N LYS A 403 5.32 -3.81 32.58
CA LYS A 403 6.47 -3.25 33.29
C LYS A 403 7.47 -2.64 32.33
N PHE A 404 8.03 -1.50 32.70
CA PHE A 404 9.09 -0.83 31.94
C PHE A 404 10.10 -0.14 32.86
N ASN A 405 11.21 0.32 32.30
CA ASN A 405 12.18 1.14 33.02
C ASN A 405 12.33 2.50 32.32
N SER A 406 12.45 3.57 33.11
CA SER A 406 12.94 4.87 32.62
C SER A 406 14.37 5.12 33.11
N ASP A 407 15.15 5.85 32.32
CA ASP A 407 16.46 6.37 32.68
C ASP A 407 16.41 7.74 33.39
N GLY A 408 15.22 8.36 33.48
CA GLY A 408 14.99 9.63 34.17
C GLY A 408 15.43 10.90 33.43
N ASN A 409 15.88 10.81 32.18
CA ASN A 409 16.40 11.98 31.44
C ASN A 409 15.34 12.71 30.61
N TRP A 410 14.23 12.04 30.30
CA TRP A 410 13.15 12.52 29.46
C TRP A 410 12.30 13.59 30.17
N LYS A 411 11.40 14.24 29.43
CA LYS A 411 10.64 15.40 29.93
C LYS A 411 9.14 15.20 29.93
N ARG A 412 8.63 14.40 29.00
CA ARG A 412 7.20 14.12 28.85
C ARG A 412 6.99 12.64 28.58
N TRP A 413 5.78 12.13 28.77
CA TRP A 413 5.41 10.76 28.42
C TRP A 413 4.02 10.67 27.77
N ASN A 414 3.79 9.56 27.07
CA ASN A 414 2.51 9.21 26.45
C ASN A 414 2.23 7.72 26.66
N LEU A 415 1.10 7.40 27.29
CA LEU A 415 0.54 6.06 27.35
C LEU A 415 -0.61 5.99 26.35
N LYS A 416 -0.49 5.15 25.32
CA LYS A 416 -1.56 4.89 24.36
C LYS A 416 -1.89 3.39 24.35
N ILE A 417 -3.18 3.08 24.46
CA ILE A 417 -3.70 1.72 24.46
C ILE A 417 -4.73 1.53 23.35
N SER A 418 -5.01 0.29 22.99
CA SER A 418 -6.26 -0.08 22.31
C SER A 418 -7.01 -1.15 23.07
N HIS A 419 -8.33 -1.13 22.96
CA HIS A 419 -9.25 -1.99 23.71
C HIS A 419 -10.53 -2.25 22.91
N SER A 420 -11.32 -3.26 23.31
CA SER A 420 -12.61 -3.60 22.70
C SER A 420 -13.60 -4.12 23.74
N GLY A 421 -14.91 -4.05 23.44
CA GLY A 421 -15.98 -4.50 24.33
C GLY A 421 -16.22 -3.63 25.58
N VAL A 422 -15.50 -2.51 25.72
CA VAL A 422 -15.45 -1.66 26.91
C VAL A 422 -16.37 -0.44 26.75
N ASP A 423 -17.67 -0.71 26.71
CA ASP A 423 -18.73 0.23 26.35
C ASP A 423 -19.06 1.29 27.43
N THR A 424 -18.65 1.10 28.68
CA THR A 424 -18.98 1.97 29.82
C THR A 424 -17.75 2.45 30.61
N ASP A 425 -17.86 3.58 31.32
CA ASP A 425 -16.78 4.12 32.19
C ASP A 425 -16.32 3.16 33.29
N ASP A 426 -17.15 2.18 33.65
CA ASP A 426 -16.85 1.11 34.61
C ASP A 426 -16.57 -0.25 33.93
N SER A 427 -16.15 -0.23 32.67
CA SER A 427 -15.69 -1.41 31.92
C SER A 427 -14.28 -1.86 32.32
N PHE A 428 -13.35 -0.93 32.55
CA PHE A 428 -12.00 -1.22 33.06
C PHE A 428 -11.38 -0.04 33.80
N GLU A 429 -10.29 -0.29 34.52
CA GLU A 429 -9.52 0.70 35.26
C GLU A 429 -8.04 0.66 34.85
N VAL A 430 -7.38 1.82 34.79
CA VAL A 430 -5.94 1.95 34.49
C VAL A 430 -5.22 2.59 35.66
N TYR A 431 -4.08 2.02 36.02
CA TYR A 431 -3.19 2.52 37.06
C TYR A 431 -1.78 2.67 36.49
N LEU A 432 -1.11 3.78 36.82
CA LEU A 432 0.30 4.04 36.54
C LEU A 432 1.00 4.23 37.89
N ASP A 433 1.96 3.36 38.20
CA ASP A 433 2.66 3.30 39.49
C ASP A 433 1.70 3.30 40.71
N GLY A 434 0.58 2.58 40.57
CA GLY A 434 -0.47 2.49 41.59
C GLY A 434 -1.39 3.70 41.69
N LYS A 435 -1.16 4.79 40.94
CA LYS A 435 -2.08 5.92 40.81
C LYS A 435 -3.10 5.64 39.71
N ARG A 436 -4.40 5.67 40.03
CA ARG A 436 -5.47 5.55 39.04
C ARG A 436 -5.40 6.70 38.04
N LEU A 437 -5.47 6.39 36.76
CA LEU A 437 -5.66 7.37 35.68
C LEU A 437 -7.16 7.62 35.46
N ASN A 438 -7.53 8.86 35.17
CA ASN A 438 -8.90 9.18 34.78
C ASN A 438 -9.17 8.60 33.39
N TRP A 439 -10.24 7.83 33.25
CA TRP A 439 -10.66 7.25 31.98
C TRP A 439 -12.16 7.46 31.78
N THR A 440 -12.57 7.54 30.53
CA THR A 440 -13.96 7.65 30.08
C THR A 440 -14.10 6.77 28.85
N SER A 441 -15.20 6.02 28.77
CA SER A 441 -15.48 5.16 27.65
C SER A 441 -15.77 5.97 26.38
N PRO A 442 -15.21 5.58 25.22
CA PRO A 442 -15.62 6.13 23.93
C PRO A 442 -16.96 5.55 23.44
N GLY A 443 -17.52 4.57 24.16
CA GLY A 443 -18.83 3.97 23.89
C GLY A 443 -18.81 2.85 22.83
N GLY A 444 -19.73 1.90 23.02
CA GLY A 444 -19.92 0.75 22.14
C GLY A 444 -18.87 -0.35 22.33
N TYR A 445 -19.03 -1.44 21.57
CA TYR A 445 -18.19 -2.64 21.72
C TYR A 445 -17.04 -2.74 20.72
N ASP A 446 -16.99 -1.85 19.74
CA ASP A 446 -15.96 -1.85 18.70
C ASP A 446 -14.58 -1.51 19.28
N ARG A 447 -13.50 -1.83 18.56
CA ARG A 447 -12.14 -1.50 18.97
C ARG A 447 -11.94 0.02 18.93
N ASP A 448 -11.32 0.54 19.99
CA ASP A 448 -11.01 1.95 20.14
C ASP A 448 -9.64 2.14 20.81
N PHE A 449 -9.22 3.39 20.93
CA PHE A 449 -7.94 3.80 21.49
C PHE A 449 -8.16 4.74 22.67
N SER A 450 -7.23 4.75 23.62
CA SER A 450 -7.24 5.73 24.72
C SER A 450 -5.83 6.14 25.06
N GLU A 451 -5.69 7.40 25.44
CA GLU A 451 -4.39 8.08 25.49
C GLU A 451 -4.30 8.96 26.74
N TRP A 452 -3.12 8.95 27.37
CA TRP A 452 -2.78 9.80 28.50
C TRP A 452 -1.39 10.38 28.28
N THR A 453 -1.23 11.67 28.57
CA THR A 453 0.05 12.37 28.55
C THR A 453 0.44 12.84 29.95
N GLY A 454 1.74 13.07 30.13
CA GLY A 454 2.26 13.80 31.28
C GLY A 454 3.41 14.72 30.90
N GLU A 455 3.38 15.93 31.46
CA GLU A 455 4.38 16.99 31.22
C GLU A 455 5.61 16.90 32.12
N GLU A 456 5.67 15.87 32.97
CA GLU A 456 6.81 15.53 33.81
C GLU A 456 7.24 14.10 33.49
N GLY A 457 8.50 13.92 33.08
CA GLY A 457 9.09 12.61 32.76
C GLY A 457 9.19 11.70 33.99
N PHE A 458 9.32 10.39 33.75
CA PHE A 458 9.47 9.44 34.84
C PHE A 458 10.79 9.62 35.60
N SER A 459 10.82 9.17 36.85
CA SER A 459 12.05 8.97 37.61
C SER A 459 12.91 7.87 36.99
N ALA A 460 14.23 7.88 37.22
CA ALA A 460 15.06 6.73 36.87
C ALA A 460 14.69 5.50 37.73
N GLY A 461 14.31 4.39 37.10
CA GLY A 461 13.89 3.17 37.80
C GLY A 461 12.86 2.34 37.06
N ALA A 462 12.24 1.40 37.79
CA ALA A 462 11.20 0.52 37.30
C ALA A 462 9.80 1.10 37.56
N HIS A 463 8.93 1.00 36.56
CA HIS A 463 7.56 1.50 36.54
C HIS A 463 6.58 0.41 36.11
N GLU A 464 5.32 0.52 36.55
CA GLU A 464 4.28 -0.46 36.24
C GLU A 464 2.97 0.20 35.82
N ILE A 465 2.40 -0.30 34.73
CA ILE A 465 1.04 0.00 34.27
C ILE A 465 0.18 -1.22 34.62
N GLU A 466 -0.92 -1.03 35.33
CA GLU A 466 -1.86 -2.09 35.68
C GLU A 466 -3.26 -1.79 35.13
N PHE A 467 -3.80 -2.74 34.37
CA PHE A 467 -5.15 -2.74 33.84
C PHE A 467 -6.01 -3.73 34.63
N ARG A 468 -7.20 -3.30 35.06
CA ARG A 468 -8.14 -4.13 35.81
C ARG A 468 -9.51 -4.14 35.14
N GLN A 469 -10.18 -5.28 35.19
CA GLN A 469 -11.61 -5.40 34.93
C GLN A 469 -12.40 -4.41 35.81
N GLY A 470 -13.38 -3.73 35.22
CA GLY A 470 -14.30 -2.86 35.94
C GLY A 470 -15.52 -3.61 36.50
N ALA A 471 -16.18 -3.00 37.48
CA ALA A 471 -17.01 -3.71 38.46
C ALA A 471 -18.28 -4.40 37.91
N LYS A 472 -18.78 -4.04 36.72
CA LYS A 472 -20.06 -4.56 36.20
C LYS A 472 -19.98 -5.80 35.31
N TYR A 473 -18.79 -6.20 34.87
CA TYR A 473 -18.67 -7.21 33.80
C TYR A 473 -19.23 -8.60 34.14
N ASP A 474 -19.22 -8.99 35.42
CA ASP A 474 -19.73 -10.31 35.82
C ASP A 474 -21.26 -10.41 35.90
N ASP A 475 -21.96 -9.26 35.89
CA ASP A 475 -23.43 -9.18 35.84
C ASP A 475 -23.98 -9.17 34.41
N GLU A 476 -23.12 -9.11 33.39
CA GLU A 476 -23.50 -8.95 31.99
C GLU A 476 -23.62 -10.31 31.25
N PRO A 477 -24.67 -10.54 30.44
CA PRO A 477 -24.79 -11.76 29.65
C PRO A 477 -23.61 -12.02 28.72
N VAL A 478 -23.18 -13.28 28.67
CA VAL A 478 -22.24 -13.81 27.66
C VAL A 478 -23.04 -14.70 26.72
N ASP A 479 -23.87 -14.08 25.88
CA ASP A 479 -24.72 -14.76 24.88
C ASP A 479 -24.11 -14.75 23.45
N GLY A 480 -22.92 -14.16 23.29
CA GLY A 480 -22.23 -14.00 22.01
C GLY A 480 -22.68 -12.80 21.19
N SER A 481 -23.59 -11.95 21.70
CA SER A 481 -24.08 -10.75 21.00
C SER A 481 -23.08 -9.58 20.96
N ARG A 482 -21.94 -9.69 21.66
CA ARG A 482 -20.90 -8.66 21.74
C ARG A 482 -19.49 -9.25 21.90
N PRO A 483 -18.43 -8.51 21.47
CA PRO A 483 -17.04 -8.76 21.82
C PRO A 483 -16.78 -8.85 23.34
N ILE A 484 -15.73 -9.58 23.71
CA ILE A 484 -15.18 -9.63 25.08
C ILE A 484 -14.56 -8.28 25.50
N ARG A 485 -14.52 -7.99 26.81
CA ARG A 485 -13.76 -6.85 27.36
C ARG A 485 -12.25 -7.15 27.32
N GLN A 486 -11.59 -6.64 26.29
CA GLN A 486 -10.21 -6.98 25.97
C GLN A 486 -9.31 -5.75 26.01
N LEU A 487 -8.15 -5.88 26.65
CA LEU A 487 -7.01 -5.01 26.40
C LEU A 487 -6.30 -5.52 25.15
N CYS A 488 -6.34 -4.79 24.05
CA CYS A 488 -5.80 -5.23 22.77
C CYS A 488 -4.30 -4.89 22.62
N SER A 489 -3.89 -3.68 22.99
CA SER A 489 -2.48 -3.27 22.96
C SER A 489 -2.14 -2.16 23.95
N VAL A 490 -0.85 -2.01 24.28
CA VAL A 490 -0.28 -0.97 25.14
C VAL A 490 1.02 -0.46 24.53
N THR A 491 1.20 0.86 24.52
CA THR A 491 2.44 1.55 24.19
C THR A 491 2.72 2.65 25.21
N MET A 492 3.98 2.76 25.66
CA MET A 492 4.44 3.83 26.55
C MET A 492 5.66 4.50 25.92
N HIS A 493 5.53 5.75 25.52
CA HIS A 493 6.63 6.58 25.02
C HIS A 493 7.09 7.60 26.05
N GLU A 494 8.38 7.92 26.05
CA GLU A 494 8.95 9.12 26.67
C GLU A 494 9.50 10.07 25.60
N PHE A 495 9.42 11.38 25.83
CA PHE A 495 9.79 12.43 24.88
C PHE A 495 10.67 13.50 25.54
N MET A 496 11.53 14.13 24.74
CA MET A 496 12.23 15.33 25.16
C MET A 496 11.30 16.57 25.20
N GLY A 497 11.82 17.70 25.67
CA GLY A 497 11.12 18.99 25.63
C GLY A 497 10.89 19.49 24.20
N GLU A 498 10.12 20.58 24.04
CA GLU A 498 9.77 21.12 22.72
C GLU A 498 10.99 21.52 21.87
N ASP A 499 12.08 21.90 22.54
CA ASP A 499 13.40 22.17 21.94
C ASP A 499 14.00 20.97 21.20
N GLN A 500 13.54 19.75 21.49
CA GLN A 500 14.06 18.49 20.96
C GLN A 500 12.98 17.51 20.45
N TYR A 501 11.69 17.76 20.69
CA TYR A 501 10.56 17.04 20.08
C TYR A 501 9.35 17.98 19.91
N ARG A 502 8.98 18.27 18.66
CA ARG A 502 7.83 19.12 18.32
C ARG A 502 6.56 18.29 18.09
N PHE A 503 5.52 18.54 18.88
CA PHE A 503 4.20 17.89 18.76
C PHE A 503 3.31 18.52 17.68
N ASP A 504 3.75 19.59 17.00
CA ASP A 504 3.01 20.23 15.92
C ASP A 504 3.02 19.36 14.65
N ASP A 505 1.83 18.88 14.27
CA ASP A 505 1.61 18.00 13.13
C ASP A 505 1.94 18.61 11.75
N SER A 506 1.99 19.95 11.65
CA SER A 506 2.39 20.65 10.43
C SER A 506 3.90 20.56 10.16
N ILE A 507 4.69 20.17 11.16
CA ILE A 507 6.14 20.00 11.04
C ILE A 507 6.46 18.68 10.33
N ILE A 508 7.25 18.77 9.27
CA ILE A 508 7.81 17.62 8.56
C ILE A 508 9.29 17.50 8.95
N SER A 509 9.64 16.38 9.58
CA SER A 509 10.92 16.13 10.25
C SER A 509 11.30 14.64 10.19
N ALA A 510 12.16 14.18 11.11
CA ALA A 510 12.44 12.76 11.33
C ALA A 510 11.91 12.32 12.72
N TYR A 511 10.66 11.89 12.77
CA TYR A 511 10.03 11.36 13.98
C TYR A 511 10.33 9.88 14.13
N PRO A 512 10.84 9.37 15.26
CA PRO A 512 11.04 7.94 15.41
C PRO A 512 9.74 7.17 15.59
N THR A 513 9.76 5.93 15.11
CA THR A 513 8.77 4.87 15.37
C THR A 513 9.50 3.53 15.44
N TYR A 514 8.93 2.56 16.14
CA TYR A 514 9.62 1.33 16.50
C TYR A 514 8.79 0.12 16.04
N ASP A 515 9.45 -0.89 15.48
CA ASP A 515 8.76 -2.08 15.01
C ASP A 515 8.43 -3.10 16.13
N LEU A 516 7.80 -4.21 15.76
CA LEU A 516 7.53 -5.38 16.62
C LEU A 516 8.72 -5.78 17.52
N TYR A 517 9.96 -5.57 17.06
CA TYR A 517 11.20 -5.98 17.75
C TYR A 517 11.90 -4.80 18.44
N GLY A 518 11.25 -3.64 18.54
CA GLY A 518 11.81 -2.41 19.12
C GLY A 518 12.87 -1.73 18.24
N ARG A 519 12.98 -2.09 16.95
CA ARG A 519 13.97 -1.48 16.04
C ARG A 519 13.46 -0.12 15.59
N LYS A 520 14.26 0.92 15.84
CA LYS A 520 13.94 2.31 15.48
C LYS A 520 14.01 2.51 13.96
N THR A 521 12.99 3.15 13.43
CA THR A 521 12.93 3.76 12.08
C THR A 521 12.41 5.19 12.23
N TRP A 522 12.36 5.95 11.14
CA TRP A 522 11.82 7.32 11.13
C TRP A 522 10.66 7.48 10.14
N ARG A 523 9.74 8.38 10.48
CA ARG A 523 8.58 8.83 9.71
C ARG A 523 8.50 10.36 9.64
N SER A 524 7.61 10.90 8.81
CA SER A 524 7.66 12.31 8.42
C SER A 524 7.02 13.32 9.38
N ASN A 525 5.94 12.95 10.08
CA ASN A 525 5.10 13.84 10.91
C ASN A 525 4.87 13.24 12.32
N HIS A 526 4.23 13.99 13.24
CA HIS A 526 3.98 13.52 14.60
C HIS A 526 2.84 12.48 14.72
N GLU A 527 1.60 12.82 14.39
CA GLU A 527 0.44 11.91 14.37
C GLU A 527 -0.51 12.18 13.16
N LEU A 528 -0.22 13.20 12.34
CA LEU A 528 -1.04 13.59 11.18
C LEU A 528 -1.33 12.48 10.18
N CYS A 529 -0.40 11.56 9.95
CA CYS A 529 -0.55 10.55 8.90
C CYS A 529 -1.52 9.43 9.32
N LEU A 530 -2.44 9.05 8.44
CA LEU A 530 -3.30 7.87 8.58
C LEU A 530 -2.50 6.57 8.83
N MET A 531 -1.28 6.47 8.28
CA MET A 531 -0.36 5.34 8.52
C MET A 531 0.24 5.33 9.93
N ARG A 532 0.14 6.44 10.65
CA ARG A 532 0.54 6.59 12.06
C ARG A 532 -0.64 6.48 13.00
N ASN A 533 -1.69 7.23 12.70
CA ASN A 533 -2.87 7.34 13.52
C ASN A 533 -4.08 7.04 12.64
N MET A 534 -4.64 5.85 12.78
CA MET A 534 -5.79 5.42 11.98
C MET A 534 -7.03 6.34 12.17
N ALA A 535 -7.11 7.07 13.30
CA ALA A 535 -8.16 8.06 13.52
C ALA A 535 -7.97 9.35 12.68
N SER A 536 -6.79 9.58 12.09
CA SER A 536 -6.57 10.70 11.17
C SER A 536 -7.30 10.49 9.85
N THR A 537 -7.93 11.55 9.36
CA THR A 537 -8.55 11.59 8.02
C THR A 537 -7.55 11.85 6.90
N GLN A 538 -6.26 12.03 7.19
CA GLN A 538 -5.28 12.53 6.21
C GLN A 538 -4.05 11.65 6.05
N PHE A 539 -3.65 11.45 4.79
CA PHE A 539 -2.26 11.11 4.49
C PHE A 539 -1.35 12.33 4.75
N CYS A 540 -0.13 12.09 5.25
CA CYS A 540 0.91 13.11 5.26
C CYS A 540 1.29 13.52 3.82
N SER A 541 1.97 14.65 3.65
CA SER A 541 2.32 15.16 2.33
C SER A 541 3.18 14.19 1.51
N ILE A 542 4.00 13.37 2.16
CA ILE A 542 4.86 12.37 1.54
C ILE A 542 4.01 11.24 0.95
N CYS A 543 3.04 10.74 1.71
CA CYS A 543 2.07 9.75 1.23
C CYS A 543 1.16 10.33 0.14
N LYS A 544 0.71 11.59 0.25
CA LYS A 544 -0.07 12.27 -0.81
C LYS A 544 0.70 12.38 -2.13
N GLU A 545 1.98 12.75 -2.08
CA GLU A 545 2.85 12.80 -3.26
C GLU A 545 3.09 11.39 -3.85
N GLY A 546 3.36 10.39 -3.00
CA GLY A 546 3.49 8.99 -3.41
C GLY A 546 2.21 8.45 -4.08
N LEU A 547 1.04 8.84 -3.57
CA LEU A 547 -0.26 8.46 -4.14
C LEU A 547 -0.48 9.07 -5.52
N TRP A 548 -0.20 10.37 -5.71
CA TRP A 548 -0.22 10.98 -7.06
C TRP A 548 0.66 10.22 -8.04
N HIS A 549 1.88 9.84 -7.62
CA HIS A 549 2.80 9.09 -8.47
C HIS A 549 2.38 7.64 -8.74
N ARG A 550 1.62 6.95 -7.87
CA ARG A 550 1.08 5.63 -8.23
C ARG A 550 -0.13 5.78 -9.15
N LEU A 551 -1.11 6.61 -8.79
CA LEU A 551 -2.35 6.71 -9.56
C LEU A 551 -2.06 7.19 -11.00
N LEU A 552 -1.20 8.19 -11.17
CA LEU A 552 -0.78 8.66 -12.50
C LEU A 552 0.26 7.76 -13.19
N SER A 553 0.72 6.67 -12.54
CA SER A 553 1.43 5.58 -13.24
C SER A 553 0.46 4.55 -13.85
N LYS A 554 -0.81 4.51 -13.40
CA LYS A 554 -1.89 3.71 -14.00
C LYS A 554 -2.81 4.52 -14.93
N ALA A 555 -2.96 5.83 -14.70
CA ALA A 555 -3.86 6.70 -15.47
C ALA A 555 -3.12 7.86 -16.16
N SER A 556 -3.45 8.09 -17.43
CA SER A 556 -3.09 9.27 -18.23
C SER A 556 -4.04 10.44 -17.94
N LEU A 557 -3.49 11.64 -17.76
CA LEU A 557 -4.27 12.89 -17.62
C LEU A 557 -5.21 13.18 -18.80
N LEU A 558 -4.94 12.58 -19.96
CA LEU A 558 -5.73 12.66 -21.18
C LEU A 558 -6.45 11.33 -21.43
N ASP A 559 -7.78 11.36 -21.44
CA ASP A 559 -8.64 10.22 -21.80
C ASP A 559 -8.69 10.03 -23.33
N GLU A 560 -8.93 11.11 -24.08
CA GLU A 560 -9.18 11.05 -25.53
C GLU A 560 -8.87 12.39 -26.22
N ILE A 561 -8.42 12.32 -27.48
CA ILE A 561 -8.56 13.43 -28.45
C ILE A 561 -9.66 13.03 -29.45
N GLN A 562 -10.82 13.67 -29.36
CA GLN A 562 -11.90 13.50 -30.33
C GLN A 562 -11.76 14.54 -31.45
N VAL A 563 -11.96 14.12 -32.71
CA VAL A 563 -11.94 15.00 -33.89
C VAL A 563 -13.26 14.83 -34.65
N ASP A 564 -14.11 15.85 -34.58
CA ASP A 564 -15.41 15.90 -35.26
C ASP A 564 -15.34 16.77 -36.52
N CYS A 565 -15.76 16.22 -37.65
CA CYS A 565 -15.80 16.97 -38.91
C CYS A 565 -17.14 17.68 -39.08
N GLN A 566 -17.13 19.00 -39.02
CA GLN A 566 -18.33 19.83 -39.13
C GLN A 566 -18.59 20.14 -40.61
N ARG A 567 -19.80 19.81 -41.09
CA ARG A 567 -20.24 20.02 -42.47
C ARG A 567 -21.12 21.27 -42.54
N ASP A 568 -21.15 21.95 -43.68
CA ASP A 568 -22.10 23.03 -43.93
C ASP A 568 -23.54 22.48 -44.06
N ASP A 569 -24.52 23.17 -43.48
CA ASP A 569 -25.96 22.83 -43.55
C ASP A 569 -26.50 23.05 -44.97
N GLY A 570 -26.33 22.06 -45.84
CA GLY A 570 -27.01 21.95 -47.13
C GLY A 570 -27.58 20.54 -47.29
N ASP A 571 -28.79 20.41 -47.84
CA ASP A 571 -29.68 19.23 -47.82
C ASP A 571 -29.15 17.88 -48.37
N ASN A 572 -27.87 17.76 -48.73
CA ASN A 572 -27.26 16.53 -49.21
C ASN A 572 -26.24 15.97 -48.19
N ALA A 573 -26.27 14.66 -47.95
CA ALA A 573 -25.37 13.97 -47.01
C ALA A 573 -23.86 14.13 -47.32
N GLU A 574 -23.52 14.59 -48.52
CA GLU A 574 -22.15 14.92 -48.98
C GLU A 574 -21.71 16.37 -48.66
N GLY A 575 -22.35 17.02 -47.67
CA GLY A 575 -22.04 18.39 -47.25
C GLY A 575 -20.53 18.64 -47.06
N LYS A 576 -20.03 19.74 -47.64
CA LYS A 576 -18.61 20.12 -47.58
C LYS A 576 -18.20 20.34 -46.13
N ILE A 577 -17.07 19.75 -45.72
CA ILE A 577 -16.48 20.01 -44.40
C ILE A 577 -16.02 21.48 -44.37
N SER A 578 -16.41 22.22 -43.34
CA SER A 578 -16.08 23.63 -43.16
C SER A 578 -15.00 23.85 -42.10
N TYR A 579 -15.02 23.08 -41.01
CA TYR A 579 -13.95 23.04 -40.01
C TYR A 579 -13.91 21.69 -39.27
N PHE A 580 -12.79 21.42 -38.60
CA PHE A 580 -12.66 20.33 -37.64
C PHE A 580 -12.87 20.88 -36.24
N GLY A 581 -13.82 20.32 -35.48
CA GLY A 581 -13.87 20.48 -34.04
C GLY A 581 -12.94 19.46 -33.40
N ILE A 582 -12.02 19.91 -32.55
CA ILE A 582 -11.12 19.01 -31.81
C ILE A 582 -11.38 19.22 -30.32
N GLU A 583 -11.53 18.13 -29.58
CA GLU A 583 -11.74 18.13 -28.14
C GLU A 583 -10.78 17.18 -27.44
N ALA A 584 -10.00 17.71 -26.52
CA ALA A 584 -9.19 16.95 -25.58
C ALA A 584 -9.99 16.70 -24.30
N LYS A 585 -10.39 15.45 -24.08
CA LYS A 585 -11.05 14.99 -22.84
C LYS A 585 -9.97 14.70 -21.81
N LEU A 586 -9.89 15.56 -20.79
CA LEU A 586 -8.95 15.42 -19.68
C LEU A 586 -9.66 14.84 -18.45
N ILE A 587 -8.91 14.15 -17.60
CA ILE A 587 -9.38 13.81 -16.25
C ILE A 587 -9.69 15.12 -15.51
N PRO A 588 -10.89 15.29 -14.91
CA PRO A 588 -11.36 16.58 -14.38
C PRO A 588 -10.65 16.98 -13.07
N LEU A 589 -9.41 17.43 -13.22
CA LEU A 589 -8.52 17.95 -12.18
C LEU A 589 -8.27 19.46 -12.38
N GLY A 590 -7.69 20.14 -11.37
CA GLY A 590 -7.38 21.57 -11.46
C GLY A 590 -8.63 22.39 -11.73
N GLN A 591 -8.56 23.30 -12.71
CA GLN A 591 -9.70 24.11 -13.13
C GLN A 591 -10.89 23.31 -13.71
N PHE A 592 -10.72 22.03 -14.03
CA PHE A 592 -11.78 21.20 -14.62
C PHE A 592 -12.52 20.31 -13.60
N ARG A 593 -12.20 20.39 -12.30
CA ARG A 593 -13.01 19.74 -11.25
C ARG A 593 -14.45 20.26 -11.29
N GLU A 594 -15.43 19.36 -11.22
CA GLU A 594 -16.84 19.73 -11.09
C GLU A 594 -17.09 20.54 -9.81
N ASP A 595 -16.54 20.05 -8.70
CA ASP A 595 -16.57 20.70 -7.40
C ASP A 595 -15.28 21.50 -7.17
N GLN A 596 -15.32 22.79 -7.47
CA GLN A 596 -14.18 23.70 -7.28
C GLN A 596 -13.80 23.89 -5.80
N SER A 597 -14.65 23.53 -4.82
CA SER A 597 -14.29 23.61 -3.39
C SER A 597 -13.24 22.56 -3.00
N LYS A 598 -13.12 21.47 -3.78
CA LYS A 598 -12.16 20.37 -3.59
C LYS A 598 -10.84 20.58 -4.34
N ARG A 599 -10.68 21.73 -5.02
CA ARG A 599 -9.47 22.10 -5.75
C ARG A 599 -8.45 22.70 -4.79
N ALA A 600 -7.27 22.08 -4.67
CA ALA A 600 -6.19 22.64 -3.86
C ALA A 600 -5.70 23.99 -4.45
N GLU A 601 -5.29 24.92 -3.58
CA GLU A 601 -4.76 26.21 -4.03
C GLU A 601 -3.49 26.02 -4.88
N GLY A 602 -3.42 26.70 -6.03
CA GLY A 602 -2.35 26.51 -7.01
C GLY A 602 -2.48 25.28 -7.91
N GLU A 603 -3.48 24.41 -7.69
CA GLU A 603 -3.73 23.26 -8.56
C GLU A 603 -4.27 23.71 -9.93
N LYS A 604 -3.66 23.27 -11.05
CA LYS A 604 -4.06 23.66 -12.42
C LYS A 604 -3.58 22.69 -13.49
N TYR A 605 -4.22 22.73 -14.65
CA TYR A 605 -3.63 22.31 -15.92
C TYR A 605 -3.05 23.50 -16.69
N THR A 606 -2.01 23.25 -17.48
CA THR A 606 -1.53 24.12 -18.57
C THR A 606 -1.56 23.34 -19.87
N ILE A 607 -2.25 23.84 -20.90
CA ILE A 607 -2.47 23.15 -22.18
C ILE A 607 -1.80 23.91 -23.32
N ARG A 608 -1.12 23.19 -24.22
CA ARG A 608 -0.47 23.71 -25.42
C ARG A 608 -0.83 22.87 -26.64
N TRP A 609 -1.04 23.54 -27.77
CA TRP A 609 -1.29 22.89 -29.07
C TRP A 609 -0.18 23.20 -30.06
N PHE A 610 0.22 22.21 -30.86
CA PHE A 610 1.22 22.37 -31.91
C PHE A 610 0.67 21.82 -33.22
N ARG A 611 1.01 22.48 -34.33
CA ARG A 611 0.71 22.03 -35.70
C ARG A 611 2.01 21.89 -36.46
N ASN A 612 2.30 20.69 -36.97
CA ASN A 612 3.54 20.35 -37.66
C ASN A 612 4.80 20.79 -36.88
N GLY A 613 4.76 20.68 -35.54
CA GLY A 613 5.82 21.11 -34.61
C GLY A 613 5.81 22.59 -34.21
N ALA A 614 5.02 23.46 -34.86
CA ALA A 614 4.91 24.87 -34.51
C ALA A 614 3.84 25.11 -33.42
N HIS A 615 4.19 25.79 -32.33
CA HIS A 615 3.26 26.14 -31.25
C HIS A 615 2.16 27.11 -31.72
N GLN A 616 0.91 26.83 -31.37
CA GLN A 616 -0.28 27.63 -31.69
C GLN A 616 -0.75 28.38 -30.43
N ALA A 617 -0.09 29.50 -30.12
CA ALA A 617 -0.26 30.21 -28.84
C ALA A 617 -1.68 30.75 -28.61
N GLU A 618 -2.41 31.06 -29.67
CA GLU A 618 -3.82 31.46 -29.62
C GLU A 618 -4.77 30.34 -29.19
N LEU A 619 -4.29 29.10 -29.09
CA LEU A 619 -5.04 27.92 -28.64
C LEU A 619 -4.70 27.49 -27.20
N ASP A 620 -3.76 28.17 -26.54
CA ASP A 620 -3.32 27.82 -25.19
C ASP A 620 -4.48 27.76 -24.18
N ASP A 621 -4.39 26.82 -23.24
CA ASP A 621 -5.36 26.54 -22.18
C ASP A 621 -6.80 26.19 -22.63
N LYS A 622 -7.01 25.94 -23.93
CA LYS A 622 -8.29 25.44 -24.48
C LYS A 622 -8.29 23.92 -24.60
N THR A 623 -9.30 23.26 -24.04
CA THR A 623 -9.58 21.83 -24.26
C THR A 623 -10.31 21.57 -25.57
N ARG A 624 -11.10 22.53 -26.06
CA ARG A 624 -11.84 22.44 -27.33
C ARG A 624 -11.40 23.54 -28.29
N VAL A 625 -11.00 23.18 -29.51
CA VAL A 625 -10.52 24.10 -30.54
C VAL A 625 -11.25 23.88 -31.88
N LYS A 626 -11.35 24.93 -32.69
CA LYS A 626 -11.89 24.86 -34.06
C LYS A 626 -10.73 25.07 -35.03
N VAL A 627 -10.44 24.07 -35.86
CA VAL A 627 -9.35 24.08 -36.83
C VAL A 627 -9.94 24.26 -38.24
N PRO A 628 -9.59 25.34 -38.97
CA PRO A 628 -10.02 25.52 -40.35
C PRO A 628 -9.63 24.36 -41.25
N VAL A 629 -10.37 24.15 -42.32
CA VAL A 629 -10.08 23.09 -43.31
C VAL A 629 -8.79 23.32 -44.11
N ALA A 630 -8.25 24.55 -44.13
CA ALA A 630 -6.91 24.82 -44.65
C ALA A 630 -5.80 24.31 -43.69
N ASP A 631 -6.17 23.99 -42.44
CA ASP A 631 -5.25 23.71 -41.35
C ASP A 631 -5.09 22.22 -41.02
N GLU A 632 -5.40 21.37 -42.00
CA GLU A 632 -5.03 19.95 -42.02
C GLU A 632 -3.51 19.76 -41.80
N GLY A 633 -3.16 18.58 -41.26
CA GLY A 633 -1.79 18.19 -40.97
C GLY A 633 -1.66 17.34 -39.71
N ILE A 634 -0.43 17.27 -39.20
CA ILE A 634 -0.11 16.60 -37.94
C ILE A 634 -0.29 17.62 -36.82
N TRP A 635 -1.10 17.26 -35.83
CA TRP A 635 -1.35 18.05 -34.64
C TRP A 635 -0.82 17.33 -33.41
N GLU A 636 -0.39 18.10 -32.43
CA GLU A 636 0.05 17.58 -31.13
C GLU A 636 -0.61 18.38 -30.01
N PHE A 637 -1.25 17.65 -29.10
CA PHE A 637 -1.73 18.16 -27.83
C PHE A 637 -0.69 17.88 -26.75
N LYS A 638 -0.40 18.85 -25.88
CA LYS A 638 0.40 18.69 -24.66
C LYS A 638 -0.33 19.31 -23.48
N THR A 639 -0.33 18.62 -22.34
CA THR A 639 -0.84 19.13 -21.07
C THR A 639 0.11 18.81 -19.91
N GLU A 640 0.20 19.72 -18.95
CA GLU A 640 0.90 19.55 -17.67
C GLU A 640 -0.06 19.87 -16.54
N PHE A 641 -0.23 18.93 -15.62
CA PHE A 641 -0.92 19.13 -14.35
C PHE A 641 0.08 19.64 -13.30
N THR A 642 -0.36 20.52 -12.41
CA THR A 642 0.43 21.01 -11.29
C THR A 642 -0.46 21.01 -10.05
N THR A 643 0.06 20.55 -8.92
CA THR A 643 -0.63 20.53 -7.62
C THR A 643 0.37 20.81 -6.50
N PRO A 644 0.02 21.56 -5.44
CA PRO A 644 0.92 21.75 -4.29
C PRO A 644 1.24 20.44 -3.54
N GLN A 645 0.49 19.37 -3.81
CA GLN A 645 0.68 18.04 -3.22
C GLN A 645 1.82 17.23 -3.89
N VAL A 646 2.42 17.74 -4.96
CA VAL A 646 3.59 17.13 -5.64
C VAL A 646 4.66 18.20 -5.80
N ARG A 647 5.77 18.05 -5.08
CA ARG A 647 6.96 18.92 -5.15
C ARG A 647 8.03 18.38 -6.11
N LYS A 648 8.03 17.08 -6.39
CA LYS A 648 9.01 16.43 -7.29
C LYS A 648 8.36 15.33 -8.14
N ASP A 649 8.21 15.56 -9.44
CA ASP A 649 7.81 14.54 -10.42
C ASP A 649 9.01 14.16 -11.31
N PRO A 650 9.83 13.16 -10.94
CA PRO A 650 11.01 12.78 -11.71
C PRO A 650 10.66 11.95 -12.95
N ARG A 651 9.46 11.35 -13.00
CA ARG A 651 9.02 10.45 -14.08
C ARG A 651 8.16 11.15 -15.13
N GLY A 652 7.75 12.40 -14.90
CA GLY A 652 6.91 13.18 -15.81
C GLY A 652 5.45 12.71 -15.82
N LEU A 653 4.97 12.04 -14.76
CA LEU A 653 3.61 11.49 -14.68
C LEU A 653 2.53 12.55 -14.64
N LEU A 654 2.87 13.78 -14.23
CA LEU A 654 1.97 14.92 -14.28
C LEU A 654 1.93 15.57 -15.68
N LYS A 655 2.38 14.88 -16.73
CA LYS A 655 2.36 15.34 -18.13
C LYS A 655 1.71 14.31 -19.04
N ALA A 656 0.94 14.78 -20.01
CA ALA A 656 0.42 13.94 -21.08
C ALA A 656 0.55 14.65 -22.44
N SER A 657 0.77 13.87 -23.48
CA SER A 657 0.84 14.37 -24.85
C SER A 657 0.28 13.39 -25.85
N LYS A 658 -0.32 13.88 -26.94
CA LYS A 658 -0.84 13.06 -28.03
C LYS A 658 -0.58 13.73 -29.37
N VAL A 659 0.15 13.03 -30.24
CA VAL A 659 0.23 13.35 -31.68
C VAL A 659 -0.92 12.64 -32.40
N PHE A 660 -1.58 13.34 -33.30
CA PHE A 660 -2.71 12.85 -34.09
C PHE A 660 -2.80 13.59 -35.44
N THR A 661 -3.57 13.06 -36.38
CA THR A 661 -3.72 13.64 -37.73
C THR A 661 -5.11 14.24 -37.90
N VAL A 662 -5.16 15.46 -38.43
CA VAL A 662 -6.41 16.13 -38.81
C VAL A 662 -6.44 16.23 -40.34
N ALA A 663 -7.35 15.48 -40.97
CA ALA A 663 -7.47 15.45 -42.43
C ALA A 663 -8.90 15.11 -42.89
N LYS A 664 -9.34 15.70 -44.02
CA LYS A 664 -10.70 15.46 -44.57
C LYS A 664 -11.00 14.00 -44.82
N HIS A 665 -10.01 13.23 -45.29
CA HIS A 665 -10.19 11.83 -45.67
C HIS A 665 -10.40 10.89 -44.47
N LEU A 666 -10.14 11.37 -43.24
CA LEU A 666 -10.43 10.65 -42.00
C LEU A 666 -11.87 10.89 -41.51
N CYS A 667 -12.57 11.87 -42.08
CA CYS A 667 -13.98 12.11 -41.80
C CYS A 667 -14.83 11.01 -42.46
N SER A 668 -15.41 10.13 -41.65
CA SER A 668 -16.29 9.07 -42.15
C SER A 668 -17.47 9.65 -42.95
N SER A 669 -17.77 9.07 -44.11
CA SER A 669 -19.06 9.23 -44.78
C SER A 669 -20.13 8.47 -43.99
N LYS A 670 -20.60 9.06 -42.89
CA LYS A 670 -21.98 8.86 -42.43
C LYS A 670 -22.93 9.45 -43.46
#